data_AF-A0A8J4T5I1-F1
#
_entry.id   AF-A0A8J4T5I1-F1
#
_cell.length_a   1.000
_cell.length_b   1.000
_cell.length_c   1.000
_cell.angle_alpha   90.00
_cell.angle_beta   90.00
_cell.angle_gamma   90.00
#
_symmetry.space_group_name_H-M   'P 1'
#
loop_
_entity.id
_entity.type
_entity.pdbx_description
1 polymer ?
#
loop_
_entity_poly.entity_id
_entity_poly.type
_entity_poly.pdbx_seq_one_letter_code
_entity_poly.pdbx_strand_id
1 'polypeptide(L)'
;MAFVNQVFGSGDMEEDLDESMLTVINPEHDLSSPLFHPDYPGLSTEQDNNESLMRELVSHDPLYELSEQEKSALWRNRYFCMKNFPEALPWLTQSVCWYRRESLMEFYYLLHSWPRPLDVRVALQLLGAMGLNSSLVGEVNAVITSAAGQGARGGASGIPDAYVRELAVNSLYDLSDAELSDYLLQLVQALKAEAYLDNCLSRFILFRALRNPLLIGLRLFRHLRSEIHLPDMHLKFGLLLEAFCLGCGPLLAFLARQVTALNRLETISARVKELTNEDEQRSRFREEVARLETWRDLEWLPSPLCLSERLGKLIIDKCDVKRSKKRPLWIVWSNSDRLATHHHAYYQLIFKHGDDLRQDMLTLQILRVMDRIWKNEGMDMCLVPYGCLATGPEMGLIEAVRNARTVMSIQGERLRAALQIDNTQLFKWLMQHINKTRDPTSQNENGAYERLIHNFTMSCAGYCVATFVLGIRDRHPDNIMVDTSGRLFHIDFGHILDNRKKKFGITRERVPFVLTKDFITVIAHGNPDVVLGTPVTDTGGGGSRNKHFQEFTQLCGRAYLLLRKHANLLLTLFAMMLPSGLPELTSVCDLEYVRKTLAIEMNEEQALAYFHGKFNEAYYGAWTTKIDWFGHWMNT
;
A
#
# COMPACT_ATOMS: atom_id res chain seq x y z
N MET A 1 -54.29 30.12 25.62
CA MET A 1 -53.23 29.76 26.59
C MET A 1 -51.99 29.43 25.79
N ALA A 2 -50.96 30.25 25.94
CA ALA A 2 -49.67 30.14 25.27
C ALA A 2 -48.78 29.11 25.95
N PHE A 3 -47.88 28.47 25.17
CA PHE A 3 -46.54 28.12 25.64
C PHE A 3 -45.56 28.33 24.48
N VAL A 4 -44.60 29.20 24.72
CA VAL A 4 -43.51 29.64 23.85
C VAL A 4 -42.31 28.72 24.10
N ASN A 5 -41.55 28.36 23.06
CA ASN A 5 -40.24 27.72 23.22
C ASN A 5 -39.17 28.60 22.54
N GLN A 6 -38.34 29.24 23.36
CA GLN A 6 -37.27 30.17 22.98
C GLN A 6 -35.97 29.39 22.71
N VAL A 7 -35.56 29.25 21.45
CA VAL A 7 -34.17 28.86 21.08
C VAL A 7 -33.64 29.67 19.88
N PHE A 8 -34.46 30.40 19.13
CA PHE A 8 -33.99 31.29 18.07
C PHE A 8 -34.03 32.75 18.54
N GLY A 9 -32.85 33.33 18.77
CA GLY A 9 -32.70 34.75 18.95
C GLY A 9 -33.09 35.48 17.65
N SER A 10 -33.99 36.45 17.78
CA SER A 10 -34.28 37.45 16.75
C SER A 10 -33.04 38.31 16.53
N GLY A 11 -32.26 37.98 15.51
CA GLY A 11 -31.24 38.84 14.94
C GLY A 11 -31.76 39.39 13.63
N ASP A 12 -32.16 40.66 13.63
CA ASP A 12 -32.38 41.44 12.42
C ASP A 12 -31.05 41.54 11.66
N MET A 13 -31.03 41.09 10.40
CA MET A 13 -30.03 41.49 9.41
C MET A 13 -30.76 41.90 8.14
N GLU A 14 -31.28 43.13 8.15
CA GLU A 14 -31.38 43.95 6.94
C GLU A 14 -30.00 44.57 6.70
N GLU A 15 -29.37 44.26 5.56
CA GLU A 15 -28.82 45.21 4.58
C GLU A 15 -27.86 44.52 3.59
N ASP A 16 -28.02 44.93 2.32
CA ASP A 16 -27.11 44.84 1.17
C ASP A 16 -26.90 43.49 0.45
N LEU A 17 -27.91 43.11 -0.34
CA LEU A 17 -27.70 42.32 -1.56
C LEU A 17 -27.81 43.23 -2.79
N ASP A 18 -26.70 43.33 -3.52
CA ASP A 18 -26.55 44.03 -4.79
C ASP A 18 -27.45 43.37 -5.87
N GLU A 19 -28.52 44.07 -6.26
CA GLU A 19 -29.52 43.65 -7.27
C GLU A 19 -28.98 43.58 -8.71
N SER A 20 -27.66 43.71 -8.94
CA SER A 20 -27.07 43.71 -10.29
C SER A 20 -26.78 42.32 -10.89
N MET A 21 -27.10 41.21 -10.22
CA MET A 21 -26.77 39.85 -10.65
C MET A 21 -27.97 38.99 -11.13
N LEU A 22 -29.12 39.59 -11.42
CA LEU A 22 -30.28 38.88 -12.00
C LEU A 22 -30.43 39.20 -13.49
N THR A 23 -29.63 38.53 -14.33
CA THR A 23 -30.02 38.32 -15.73
C THR A 23 -30.66 36.94 -15.86
N VAL A 24 -31.98 36.95 -15.98
CA VAL A 24 -32.82 35.81 -16.32
C VAL A 24 -32.45 35.37 -17.73
N ILE A 25 -31.77 34.23 -17.87
CA ILE A 25 -31.60 33.58 -19.18
C ILE A 25 -32.89 32.82 -19.47
N ASN A 26 -33.67 33.35 -20.40
CA ASN A 26 -34.90 32.77 -20.90
C ASN A 26 -34.57 31.55 -21.80
N PRO A 27 -35.08 30.34 -21.54
CA PRO A 27 -34.69 29.14 -22.28
C PRO A 27 -35.59 28.95 -23.50
N GLU A 28 -35.54 29.87 -24.47
CA GLU A 28 -36.19 29.71 -25.78
C GLU A 28 -35.62 30.74 -26.76
N HIS A 29 -34.45 30.45 -27.34
CA HIS A 29 -34.00 31.10 -28.57
C HIS A 29 -33.11 30.17 -29.42
N ASP A 30 -33.68 29.76 -30.55
CA ASP A 30 -33.09 29.32 -31.82
C ASP A 30 -31.78 28.52 -31.82
N LEU A 31 -31.95 27.20 -31.94
CA LEU A 31 -31.01 26.27 -32.55
C LEU A 31 -31.00 26.43 -34.08
N SER A 32 -30.58 27.59 -34.60
CA SER A 32 -30.11 27.72 -35.99
C SER A 32 -29.59 29.13 -36.33
N SER A 33 -28.30 29.38 -36.11
CA SER A 33 -27.59 30.38 -36.92
C SER A 33 -26.07 30.12 -36.90
N PRO A 34 -25.40 29.99 -38.06
CA PRO A 34 -23.95 29.84 -38.12
C PRO A 34 -23.32 31.24 -38.14
N LEU A 35 -22.81 31.69 -37.01
CA LEU A 35 -21.90 32.84 -36.94
C LEU A 35 -20.52 32.38 -36.49
N PHE A 36 -19.84 31.65 -37.38
CA PHE A 36 -18.38 31.60 -37.39
C PHE A 36 -17.88 32.79 -38.20
N HIS A 37 -17.32 33.78 -37.53
CA HIS A 37 -16.40 34.74 -38.12
C HIS A 37 -15.08 34.65 -37.34
N PRO A 38 -13.94 34.33 -37.98
CA PRO A 38 -12.65 34.31 -37.32
C PRO A 38 -12.09 35.74 -37.22
N ASP A 39 -11.18 35.95 -36.28
CA ASP A 39 -10.35 37.14 -36.08
C ASP A 39 -10.87 38.22 -35.10
N TYR A 40 -10.95 37.84 -33.81
CA TYR A 40 -10.79 38.77 -32.68
C TYR A 40 -9.57 38.36 -31.83
N PRO A 41 -8.48 39.15 -31.75
CA PRO A 41 -7.23 38.77 -31.07
C PRO A 41 -7.30 38.59 -29.53
N GLY A 42 -8.45 38.88 -28.91
CA GLY A 42 -8.62 38.84 -27.44
C GLY A 42 -9.33 37.58 -26.89
N LEU A 43 -10.07 36.85 -27.74
CA LEU A 43 -10.81 35.65 -27.31
C LEU A 43 -9.90 34.42 -27.17
N SER A 44 -8.86 34.32 -28.01
CA SER A 44 -7.89 33.23 -27.92
C SER A 44 -7.04 33.34 -26.65
N THR A 45 -6.62 34.55 -26.27
CA THR A 45 -5.75 34.77 -25.11
C THR A 45 -6.46 34.51 -23.78
N GLU A 46 -7.75 34.85 -23.63
CA GLU A 46 -8.51 34.47 -22.43
C GLU A 46 -8.81 32.97 -22.37
N GLN A 47 -9.08 32.32 -23.51
CA GLN A 47 -9.25 30.86 -23.56
C GLN A 47 -7.96 30.12 -23.23
N ASP A 48 -6.82 30.57 -23.77
CA ASP A 48 -5.49 30.01 -23.49
C ASP A 48 -5.13 30.17 -22.00
N ASN A 49 -5.44 31.33 -21.40
CA ASN A 49 -5.23 31.58 -19.98
C ASN A 49 -6.11 30.69 -19.09
N ASN A 50 -7.39 30.52 -19.44
CA ASN A 50 -8.31 29.62 -18.72
C ASN A 50 -7.87 28.16 -18.85
N GLU A 51 -7.43 27.72 -20.02
CA GLU A 51 -6.92 26.37 -20.23
C GLU A 51 -5.66 26.10 -19.39
N SER A 52 -4.71 27.03 -19.39
CA SER A 52 -3.49 26.92 -18.58
C SER A 52 -3.83 26.80 -17.09
N LEU A 53 -4.75 27.62 -16.59
CA LEU A 53 -5.19 27.56 -15.19
C LEU A 53 -5.87 26.23 -14.85
N MET A 54 -6.79 25.74 -15.70
CA MET A 54 -7.45 24.46 -15.44
C MET A 54 -6.46 23.30 -15.47
N ARG A 55 -5.49 23.32 -16.39
CA ARG A 55 -4.44 22.32 -16.47
C ARG A 55 -3.56 22.31 -15.23
N GLU A 56 -3.21 23.48 -14.71
CA GLU A 56 -2.47 23.61 -13.45
C GLU A 56 -3.27 23.00 -12.28
N LEU A 57 -4.54 23.40 -12.12
CA LEU A 57 -5.39 22.92 -11.03
C LEU A 57 -5.58 21.40 -11.02
N VAL A 58 -5.76 20.83 -12.21
CA VAL A 58 -5.93 19.38 -12.41
C VAL A 58 -4.62 18.61 -12.18
N SER A 59 -3.47 19.26 -12.35
CA SER A 59 -2.16 18.63 -12.15
C SER A 59 -1.78 18.47 -10.68
N HIS A 60 -2.48 19.17 -9.78
CA HIS A 60 -2.23 19.06 -8.35
C HIS A 60 -2.47 17.65 -7.82
N ASP A 61 -1.84 17.35 -6.69
CA ASP A 61 -2.02 16.07 -6.01
C ASP A 61 -3.35 16.04 -5.22
N PRO A 62 -3.88 14.85 -4.87
CA PRO A 62 -5.15 14.72 -4.16
C PRO A 62 -5.21 15.41 -2.80
N LEU A 63 -4.07 15.77 -2.19
CA LEU A 63 -4.01 16.44 -0.89
C LEU A 63 -4.04 17.96 -1.01
N TYR A 64 -3.93 18.52 -2.22
CA TYR A 64 -3.99 19.96 -2.47
C TYR A 64 -5.33 20.55 -2.02
N GLU A 65 -5.26 21.67 -1.30
CA GLU A 65 -6.43 22.42 -0.82
C GLU A 65 -6.70 23.59 -1.76
N LEU A 66 -7.87 23.57 -2.41
CA LEU A 66 -8.31 24.67 -3.27
C LEU A 66 -8.68 25.90 -2.43
N SER A 67 -8.14 27.06 -2.81
CA SER A 67 -8.61 28.38 -2.39
C SER A 67 -10.01 28.68 -2.93
N GLU A 68 -10.71 29.63 -2.30
CA GLU A 68 -12.04 30.04 -2.76
C GLU A 68 -12.03 30.65 -4.17
N GLN A 69 -10.93 31.30 -4.56
CA GLN A 69 -10.73 31.81 -5.91
C GLN A 69 -10.65 30.66 -6.93
N GLU A 70 -9.88 29.62 -6.62
CA GLU A 70 -9.73 28.45 -7.49
C GLU A 70 -11.04 27.65 -7.59
N LYS A 71 -11.78 27.49 -6.49
CA LYS A 71 -13.12 26.89 -6.50
C LYS A 71 -14.07 27.67 -7.40
N SER A 72 -14.08 29.00 -7.28
CA SER A 72 -14.90 29.88 -8.12
C SER A 72 -14.52 29.75 -9.60
N ALA A 73 -13.22 29.67 -9.91
CA ALA A 73 -12.72 29.50 -11.27
C ALA A 73 -13.10 28.12 -11.86
N LEU A 74 -12.95 27.04 -11.09
CA LEU A 74 -13.37 25.69 -11.48
C LEU A 74 -14.88 25.62 -11.75
N TRP A 75 -15.69 26.16 -10.83
CA TRP A 75 -17.13 26.18 -11.00
C TRP A 75 -17.53 26.98 -12.24
N ARG A 76 -16.93 28.15 -12.48
CA ARG A 76 -17.19 28.98 -13.67
C ARG A 76 -16.86 28.25 -14.97
N ASN A 77 -15.78 27.47 -14.98
CA ASN A 77 -15.29 26.73 -16.15
C ASN A 77 -15.78 25.27 -16.22
N ARG A 78 -16.77 24.86 -15.40
CA ARG A 78 -17.24 23.47 -15.26
C ARG A 78 -17.52 22.71 -16.56
N TYR A 79 -18.14 23.35 -17.55
CA TYR A 79 -18.43 22.72 -18.86
C TYR A 79 -17.18 22.56 -19.73
N PHE A 80 -16.21 23.47 -19.59
CA PHE A 80 -14.92 23.37 -20.26
C PHE A 80 -14.09 22.23 -19.63
N CYS A 81 -14.08 22.13 -18.30
CA CYS A 81 -13.46 21.01 -17.59
C CYS A 81 -14.07 19.67 -18.00
N MET A 82 -15.40 19.55 -18.05
CA MET A 82 -16.07 18.32 -18.48
C MET A 82 -15.59 17.82 -19.86
N LYS A 83 -15.36 18.74 -20.81
CA LYS A 83 -14.98 18.39 -22.19
C LYS A 83 -13.48 18.11 -22.34
N ASN A 84 -12.64 18.89 -21.67
CA ASN A 84 -11.20 18.90 -21.93
C ASN A 84 -10.36 18.28 -20.80
N PHE A 85 -10.88 18.25 -19.57
CA PHE A 85 -10.21 17.73 -18.38
C PHE A 85 -11.18 16.88 -17.53
N PRO A 86 -11.62 15.70 -18.02
CA PRO A 86 -12.57 14.85 -17.28
C PRO A 86 -12.06 14.41 -15.91
N GLU A 87 -10.75 14.40 -15.71
CA GLU A 87 -10.08 14.16 -14.44
C GLU A 87 -10.30 15.27 -13.39
N ALA A 88 -10.78 16.46 -13.79
CA ALA A 88 -11.06 17.58 -12.90
C ALA A 88 -12.23 17.32 -11.92
N LEU A 89 -12.98 16.24 -12.11
CA LEU A 89 -14.21 15.96 -11.37
C LEU A 89 -14.05 16.00 -9.84
N PRO A 90 -13.01 15.42 -9.20
CA PRO A 90 -12.83 15.48 -7.76
C PRO A 90 -12.73 16.93 -7.25
N TRP A 91 -11.96 17.78 -7.91
CA TRP A 91 -11.82 19.20 -7.58
C TRP A 91 -13.11 19.99 -7.83
N LEU A 92 -13.82 19.68 -8.92
CA LEU A 92 -15.10 20.30 -9.22
C LEU A 92 -16.12 20.00 -8.11
N THR A 93 -16.12 18.79 -7.57
CA THR A 93 -17.03 18.43 -6.48
C THR A 93 -16.80 19.22 -5.19
N GLN A 94 -15.58 19.71 -4.96
CA GLN A 94 -15.27 20.64 -3.86
C GLN A 94 -15.73 22.07 -4.11
N SER A 95 -15.96 22.41 -5.39
CA SER A 95 -16.37 23.74 -5.83
C SER A 95 -17.89 23.90 -5.90
N VAL A 96 -18.64 22.79 -5.80
CA VAL A 96 -20.10 22.78 -5.79
C VAL A 96 -20.63 23.38 -4.48
N CYS A 97 -21.57 24.31 -4.60
CA CYS A 97 -22.34 24.81 -3.46
C CYS A 97 -23.46 23.82 -3.10
N TRP A 98 -23.14 22.79 -2.31
CA TRP A 98 -24.04 21.66 -1.98
C TRP A 98 -25.34 22.04 -1.27
N TYR A 99 -25.40 23.19 -0.60
CA TYR A 99 -26.59 23.68 0.09
C TYR A 99 -27.52 24.51 -0.80
N ARG A 100 -27.10 24.85 -2.03
CA ARG A 100 -27.90 25.61 -2.99
C ARG A 100 -28.50 24.69 -4.05
N ARG A 101 -29.83 24.67 -4.14
CA ARG A 101 -30.56 23.76 -5.03
C ARG A 101 -30.21 23.97 -6.51
N GLU A 102 -30.07 25.21 -6.95
CA GLU A 102 -29.78 25.56 -8.34
C GLU A 102 -28.40 25.04 -8.75
N SER A 103 -27.39 25.24 -7.89
CA SER A 103 -26.03 24.72 -8.08
C SER A 103 -26.04 23.19 -8.15
N LEU A 104 -26.81 22.54 -7.29
CA LEU A 104 -26.91 21.08 -7.26
C LEU A 104 -27.59 20.51 -8.51
N MET A 105 -28.68 21.13 -8.97
CA MET A 105 -29.37 20.73 -10.21
C MET A 105 -28.46 20.87 -11.43
N GLU A 106 -27.73 21.97 -11.51
CA GLU A 106 -26.75 22.17 -12.58
C GLU A 106 -25.63 21.14 -12.52
N PHE A 107 -25.10 20.85 -11.32
CA PHE A 107 -24.07 19.85 -11.14
C PHE A 107 -24.55 18.45 -11.59
N TYR A 108 -25.78 18.05 -11.25
CA TYR A 108 -26.33 16.77 -11.70
C TYR A 108 -26.56 16.71 -13.22
N TYR A 109 -26.97 17.81 -13.84
CA TYR A 109 -27.05 17.89 -15.31
C TYR A 109 -25.67 17.71 -15.96
N LEU A 110 -24.64 18.34 -15.38
CA LEU A 110 -23.26 18.19 -15.81
C LEU A 110 -22.77 16.75 -15.65
N LEU A 111 -23.03 16.10 -14.50
CA LEU A 111 -22.67 14.70 -14.24
C LEU A 111 -23.33 13.71 -15.21
N HIS A 112 -24.56 14.00 -15.64
CA HIS A 112 -25.24 13.19 -16.66
C HIS A 112 -24.46 13.17 -17.99
N SER A 113 -23.84 14.30 -18.33
CA SER A 113 -23.07 14.48 -19.56
C SER A 113 -21.57 14.23 -19.39
N TRP A 114 -21.11 13.91 -18.18
CA TRP A 114 -19.69 13.72 -17.89
C TRP A 114 -19.12 12.51 -18.65
N PRO A 115 -17.91 12.58 -19.22
CA PRO A 115 -17.28 11.47 -19.92
C PRO A 115 -17.15 10.21 -19.06
N ARG A 116 -17.42 9.05 -19.65
CA ARG A 116 -17.42 7.74 -18.98
C ARG A 116 -16.72 6.70 -19.87
N PRO A 117 -16.05 5.69 -19.26
CA PRO A 117 -15.80 5.52 -17.83
C PRO A 117 -14.80 6.56 -17.29
N LEU A 118 -14.82 6.82 -15.98
CA LEU A 118 -13.78 7.62 -15.31
C LEU A 118 -12.46 6.84 -15.26
N ASP A 119 -11.33 7.55 -15.30
CA ASP A 119 -10.03 6.95 -14.97
C ASP A 119 -10.06 6.37 -13.54
N VAL A 120 -9.41 5.22 -13.33
CA VAL A 120 -9.47 4.51 -12.05
C VAL A 120 -8.97 5.37 -10.88
N ARG A 121 -7.98 6.26 -11.12
CA ARG A 121 -7.44 7.16 -10.10
C ARG A 121 -8.52 8.14 -9.63
N VAL A 122 -9.25 8.71 -10.59
CA VAL A 122 -10.36 9.63 -10.34
C VAL A 122 -11.49 8.92 -9.60
N ALA A 123 -11.87 7.73 -10.05
CA ALA A 123 -12.91 6.94 -9.39
C ALA A 123 -12.54 6.60 -7.93
N LEU A 124 -11.31 6.15 -7.66
CA LEU A 124 -10.84 5.86 -6.31
C LEU A 124 -10.81 7.11 -5.42
N GLN A 125 -10.38 8.26 -5.96
CA GLN A 125 -10.34 9.53 -5.25
C GLN A 125 -11.74 10.00 -4.81
N LEU A 126 -12.74 9.86 -5.69
CA LEU A 126 -14.14 10.17 -5.38
C LEU A 126 -14.73 9.23 -4.31
N LEU A 127 -14.29 7.97 -4.28
CA LEU A 127 -14.69 6.99 -3.27
C LEU A 127 -13.92 7.13 -1.95
N GLY A 128 -12.92 7.99 -1.90
CA GLY A 128 -12.00 8.17 -0.79
C GLY A 128 -12.63 8.56 0.55
N ALA A 129 -11.78 8.68 1.57
CA ALA A 129 -12.20 8.99 2.92
C ALA A 129 -12.88 10.38 2.98
N MET A 130 -14.09 10.39 3.54
CA MET A 130 -14.89 11.57 3.78
C MET A 130 -14.26 12.48 4.83
N GLY A 131 -14.35 13.80 4.61
CA GLY A 131 -14.19 14.77 5.71
C GLY A 131 -12.76 15.21 6.01
N LEU A 132 -11.82 15.08 5.07
CA LEU A 132 -10.56 15.81 5.19
C LEU A 132 -10.78 17.34 5.12
N ASN A 133 -11.84 17.81 4.45
CA ASN A 133 -12.08 19.23 4.21
C ASN A 133 -13.33 19.87 4.86
N SER A 134 -14.05 19.20 5.76
CA SER A 134 -15.40 19.66 6.15
C SER A 134 -15.62 19.86 7.64
N SER A 135 -15.85 21.12 8.00
CA SER A 135 -16.40 21.63 9.27
C SER A 135 -17.88 21.29 9.51
N LEU A 136 -18.48 20.33 8.81
CA LEU A 136 -19.92 20.01 8.89
C LEU A 136 -20.29 18.69 9.59
N VAL A 137 -19.36 18.01 10.27
CA VAL A 137 -19.72 16.85 11.12
C VAL A 137 -19.12 17.03 12.51
N GLY A 138 -19.75 17.91 13.29
CA GLY A 138 -19.34 18.26 14.66
C GLY A 138 -19.55 17.16 15.71
N GLU A 139 -20.16 16.01 15.38
CA GLU A 139 -20.58 15.07 16.44
C GLU A 139 -20.09 13.62 16.30
N VAL A 140 -19.51 13.19 15.17
CA VAL A 140 -19.09 11.78 15.02
C VAL A 140 -17.59 11.57 15.26
N ASN A 141 -16.75 12.62 15.20
CA ASN A 141 -15.29 12.50 15.29
C ASN A 141 -14.64 13.17 16.51
N ALA A 142 -15.40 13.45 17.58
CA ALA A 142 -14.85 14.07 18.79
C ALA A 142 -13.71 13.27 19.46
N VAL A 143 -13.53 11.98 19.13
CA VAL A 143 -12.43 11.15 19.62
C VAL A 143 -11.13 11.34 18.80
N ILE A 144 -11.21 11.82 17.55
CA ILE A 144 -10.04 11.99 16.67
C ILE A 144 -9.48 13.43 16.74
N THR A 145 -10.33 14.44 16.96
CA THR A 145 -9.92 15.86 16.97
C THR A 145 -9.29 16.36 18.27
N SER A 146 -9.32 15.59 19.38
CA SER A 146 -8.74 16.05 20.65
C SER A 146 -7.22 15.87 20.76
N ALA A 147 -6.60 15.09 19.87
CA ALA A 147 -5.16 14.81 19.89
C ALA A 147 -4.34 15.60 18.85
N ALA A 148 -4.99 16.16 17.83
CA ALA A 148 -4.31 16.96 16.80
C ALA A 148 -4.50 18.45 17.09
N GLY A 149 -3.41 19.12 17.44
CA GLY A 149 -3.36 20.59 17.46
C GLY A 149 -3.81 21.16 16.11
N GLN A 150 -4.36 22.38 16.16
CA GLN A 150 -4.83 23.18 15.04
C GLN A 150 -4.03 22.95 13.74
N GLY A 151 -4.70 22.55 12.64
CA GLY A 151 -4.15 22.80 11.29
C GLY A 151 -4.19 21.71 10.22
N ALA A 152 -5.07 20.70 10.26
CA ALA A 152 -5.22 19.77 9.12
C ALA A 152 -6.66 19.79 8.57
N ARG A 153 -6.88 20.68 7.60
CA ARG A 153 -7.91 20.55 6.55
C ARG A 153 -7.21 19.89 5.36
N GLY A 154 -7.81 18.92 4.70
CA GLY A 154 -7.16 18.08 3.69
C GLY A 154 -7.95 17.95 2.40
N GLY A 155 -7.23 17.95 1.28
CA GLY A 155 -7.68 18.22 -0.09
C GLY A 155 -8.80 17.39 -0.72
N ALA A 156 -8.72 17.17 -2.04
CA ALA A 156 -9.71 16.53 -2.91
C ALA A 156 -9.91 15.02 -2.63
N SER A 157 -10.37 14.64 -1.43
CA SER A 157 -10.62 13.24 -1.08
C SER A 157 -12.07 12.99 -0.65
N GLY A 158 -12.74 12.03 -1.31
CA GLY A 158 -14.00 11.44 -0.87
C GLY A 158 -15.22 12.38 -0.89
N ILE A 159 -16.31 11.93 -1.49
CA ILE A 159 -17.58 12.67 -1.47
C ILE A 159 -18.77 11.80 -1.07
N PRO A 160 -19.77 12.29 -0.31
CA PRO A 160 -20.86 11.46 0.19
C PRO A 160 -22.03 11.42 -0.79
N ASP A 161 -22.01 12.25 -1.83
CA ASP A 161 -23.09 12.34 -2.81
C ASP A 161 -23.27 11.01 -3.55
N ALA A 162 -24.48 10.47 -3.50
CA ALA A 162 -24.78 9.15 -4.02
C ALA A 162 -24.57 9.03 -5.54
N TYR A 163 -24.87 10.08 -6.32
CA TYR A 163 -24.72 10.06 -7.77
C TYR A 163 -23.25 10.10 -8.18
N VAL A 164 -22.43 10.91 -7.51
CA VAL A 164 -20.97 10.94 -7.75
C VAL A 164 -20.35 9.59 -7.40
N ARG A 165 -20.73 9.00 -6.26
CA ARG A 165 -20.22 7.68 -5.86
C ARG A 165 -20.67 6.58 -6.81
N GLU A 166 -21.92 6.60 -7.27
CA GLU A 166 -22.42 5.68 -8.29
C GLU A 166 -21.63 5.79 -9.60
N LEU A 167 -21.35 7.00 -10.07
CA LEU A 167 -20.52 7.23 -11.26
C LEU A 167 -19.10 6.64 -11.09
N ALA A 168 -18.49 6.86 -9.93
CA ALA A 168 -17.19 6.31 -9.59
C ALA A 168 -17.22 4.77 -9.58
N VAL A 169 -18.17 4.15 -8.88
CA VAL A 169 -18.32 2.68 -8.82
C VAL A 169 -18.58 2.09 -10.21
N ASN A 170 -19.44 2.71 -11.01
CA ASN A 170 -19.74 2.24 -12.36
C ASN A 170 -18.49 2.19 -13.24
N SER A 171 -17.55 3.12 -13.04
CA SER A 171 -16.26 3.14 -13.75
C SER A 171 -15.31 2.01 -13.31
N LEU A 172 -15.51 1.41 -12.14
CA LEU A 172 -14.69 0.29 -11.65
C LEU A 172 -15.14 -1.07 -12.19
N TYR A 173 -16.29 -1.17 -12.86
CA TYR A 173 -16.75 -2.44 -13.46
C TYR A 173 -15.83 -2.95 -14.57
N ASP A 174 -15.12 -2.05 -15.26
CA ASP A 174 -14.23 -2.39 -16.37
C ASP A 174 -12.88 -2.97 -15.91
N LEU A 175 -12.52 -2.82 -14.63
CA LEU A 175 -11.29 -3.39 -14.09
C LEU A 175 -11.28 -4.91 -14.19
N SER A 176 -10.15 -5.49 -14.56
CA SER A 176 -9.93 -6.93 -14.39
C SER A 176 -9.98 -7.32 -12.91
N ASP A 177 -10.29 -8.58 -12.60
CA ASP A 177 -10.24 -9.04 -11.20
C ASP A 177 -8.83 -8.97 -10.62
N ALA A 178 -7.79 -9.05 -11.46
CA ALA A 178 -6.41 -8.86 -11.04
C ALA A 178 -6.16 -7.41 -10.59
N GLU A 179 -6.64 -6.40 -11.33
CA GLU A 179 -6.51 -4.99 -10.95
C GLU A 179 -7.40 -4.64 -9.75
N LEU A 180 -8.65 -5.08 -9.76
CA LEU A 180 -9.56 -4.85 -8.63
C LEU A 180 -8.99 -5.42 -7.32
N SER A 181 -8.33 -6.58 -7.39
CA SER A 181 -7.66 -7.19 -6.24
C SER A 181 -6.60 -6.28 -5.62
N ASP A 182 -5.97 -5.39 -6.38
CA ASP A 182 -4.97 -4.48 -5.85
C ASP A 182 -5.59 -3.34 -5.05
N TYR A 183 -6.83 -2.95 -5.36
CA TYR A 183 -7.53 -1.84 -4.69
C TYR A 183 -8.58 -2.29 -3.66
N LEU A 184 -8.82 -3.61 -3.57
CA LEU A 184 -9.91 -4.15 -2.76
C LEU A 184 -9.77 -3.82 -1.26
N LEU A 185 -8.54 -3.74 -0.75
CA LEU A 185 -8.30 -3.33 0.64
C LEU A 185 -8.84 -1.91 0.88
N GLN A 186 -8.52 -0.96 0.02
CA GLN A 186 -8.97 0.43 0.08
C GLN A 186 -10.48 0.54 -0.16
N LEU A 187 -11.04 -0.22 -1.09
CA LEU A 187 -12.48 -0.24 -1.35
C LEU A 187 -13.29 -0.75 -0.15
N VAL A 188 -12.74 -1.72 0.61
CA VAL A 188 -13.35 -2.16 1.88
C VAL A 188 -13.31 -1.05 2.93
N GLN A 189 -12.24 -0.23 2.97
CA GLN A 189 -12.21 0.95 3.85
C GLN A 189 -13.22 2.02 3.42
N ALA A 190 -13.41 2.21 2.11
CA ALA A 190 -14.40 3.16 1.58
C ALA A 190 -15.85 2.81 1.99
N LEU A 191 -16.17 1.54 2.22
CA LEU A 191 -17.49 1.12 2.75
C LEU A 191 -17.81 1.74 4.12
N LYS A 192 -16.79 2.11 4.91
CA LYS A 192 -16.99 2.75 6.21
C LYS A 192 -17.66 4.12 6.06
N ALA A 193 -17.33 4.84 5.00
CA ALA A 193 -17.85 6.18 4.70
C ALA A 193 -19.25 6.17 4.05
N GLU A 194 -19.75 5.00 3.61
CA GLU A 194 -21.08 4.89 3.02
C GLU A 194 -22.18 5.19 4.05
N ALA A 195 -23.06 6.13 3.72
CA ALA A 195 -24.16 6.56 4.60
C ALA A 195 -25.19 5.45 4.87
N TYR A 196 -25.39 4.57 3.88
CA TYR A 196 -26.40 3.51 3.93
C TYR A 196 -25.76 2.13 3.81
N LEU A 197 -26.40 1.11 4.41
CA LEU A 197 -25.95 -0.29 4.33
C LEU A 197 -25.97 -0.79 2.88
N ASP A 198 -27.06 -0.49 2.18
CA ASP A 198 -27.24 -0.79 0.77
C ASP A 198 -26.82 0.43 -0.07
N ASN A 199 -25.77 0.26 -0.87
CA ASN A 199 -25.18 1.30 -1.70
C ASN A 199 -24.52 0.67 -2.93
N CYS A 200 -24.13 1.51 -3.90
CA CYS A 200 -23.52 1.04 -5.15
C CYS A 200 -22.21 0.28 -4.90
N LEU A 201 -21.37 0.72 -3.97
CA LEU A 201 -20.07 0.13 -3.67
C LEU A 201 -20.20 -1.26 -3.03
N SER A 202 -21.10 -1.43 -2.05
CA SER A 202 -21.35 -2.72 -1.40
C SER A 202 -21.91 -3.74 -2.39
N ARG A 203 -22.86 -3.32 -3.24
CA ARG A 203 -23.39 -4.16 -4.33
C ARG A 203 -22.31 -4.54 -5.35
N PHE A 204 -21.48 -3.60 -5.78
CA PHE A 204 -20.39 -3.85 -6.72
C PHE A 204 -19.38 -4.86 -6.16
N ILE A 205 -18.88 -4.63 -4.96
CA ILE A 205 -17.89 -5.50 -4.32
C ILE A 205 -18.47 -6.91 -4.12
N LEU A 206 -19.73 -7.01 -3.66
CA LEU A 206 -20.41 -8.30 -3.49
C LEU A 206 -20.60 -9.02 -4.83
N PHE A 207 -21.03 -8.30 -5.87
CA PHE A 207 -21.18 -8.86 -7.23
C PHE A 207 -19.86 -9.42 -7.76
N ARG A 208 -18.77 -8.66 -7.65
CA ARG A 208 -17.42 -9.09 -8.08
C ARG A 208 -16.93 -10.28 -7.25
N ALA A 209 -17.15 -10.25 -5.95
CA ALA A 209 -16.82 -11.34 -5.04
C ALA A 209 -17.55 -12.65 -5.35
N LEU A 210 -18.84 -12.58 -5.70
CA LEU A 210 -19.63 -13.77 -6.05
C LEU A 210 -19.31 -14.29 -7.46
N ARG A 211 -18.93 -13.41 -8.39
CA ARG A 211 -18.50 -13.79 -9.74
C ARG A 211 -17.11 -14.45 -9.74
N ASN A 212 -16.22 -14.02 -8.84
CA ASN A 212 -14.91 -14.64 -8.64
C ASN A 212 -14.63 -14.90 -7.14
N PRO A 213 -15.24 -15.96 -6.56
CA PRO A 213 -15.12 -16.25 -5.13
C PRO A 213 -13.69 -16.57 -4.68
N LEU A 214 -12.87 -17.15 -5.54
CA LEU A 214 -11.53 -17.60 -5.19
C LEU A 214 -10.51 -16.45 -5.12
N LEU A 215 -10.63 -15.44 -5.99
CA LEU A 215 -9.71 -14.31 -6.03
C LEU A 215 -10.26 -13.10 -5.25
N ILE A 216 -11.46 -12.64 -5.59
CA ILE A 216 -12.06 -11.43 -4.99
C ILE A 216 -12.79 -11.80 -3.71
N GLY A 217 -13.67 -12.81 -3.75
CA GLY A 217 -14.51 -13.17 -2.61
C GLY A 217 -13.71 -13.57 -1.37
N LEU A 218 -12.65 -14.34 -1.54
CA LEU A 218 -11.76 -14.73 -0.44
C LEU A 218 -11.05 -13.53 0.19
N ARG A 219 -10.58 -12.57 -0.61
CA ARG A 219 -9.97 -11.34 -0.10
C ARG A 219 -11.00 -10.46 0.59
N LEU A 220 -12.20 -10.32 0.03
CA LEU A 220 -13.31 -9.61 0.67
C LEU A 220 -13.63 -10.22 2.04
N PHE A 221 -13.79 -11.53 2.11
CA PHE A 221 -14.05 -12.25 3.36
C PHE A 221 -12.98 -11.92 4.40
N ARG A 222 -11.71 -11.98 4.00
CA ARG A 222 -10.55 -11.69 4.84
C ARG A 222 -10.55 -10.25 5.36
N HIS A 223 -10.72 -9.27 4.48
CA HIS A 223 -10.70 -7.84 4.83
C HIS A 223 -11.87 -7.43 5.74
N LEU A 224 -13.08 -7.94 5.48
CA LEU A 224 -14.23 -7.68 6.35
C LEU A 224 -14.05 -8.34 7.72
N ARG A 225 -13.60 -9.60 7.74
CA ARG A 225 -13.43 -10.37 8.99
C ARG A 225 -12.33 -9.78 9.89
N SER A 226 -11.27 -9.20 9.33
CA SER A 226 -10.23 -8.57 10.15
C SER A 226 -10.73 -7.38 10.96
N GLU A 227 -11.87 -6.77 10.59
CA GLU A 227 -12.37 -5.54 11.19
C GLU A 227 -13.81 -5.62 11.71
N ILE A 228 -14.48 -6.77 11.58
CA ILE A 228 -15.86 -6.99 12.06
C ILE A 228 -16.00 -6.87 13.59
N HIS A 229 -14.89 -6.90 14.32
CA HIS A 229 -14.85 -6.72 15.77
C HIS A 229 -15.02 -5.25 16.19
N LEU A 230 -14.87 -4.30 15.25
CA LEU A 230 -15.10 -2.88 15.52
C LEU A 230 -16.60 -2.62 15.70
N PRO A 231 -17.04 -2.03 16.82
CA PRO A 231 -18.47 -1.86 17.13
C PRO A 231 -19.27 -1.17 16.02
N ASP A 232 -18.74 -0.09 15.46
CA ASP A 232 -19.42 0.70 14.43
C ASP A 232 -19.56 -0.05 13.10
N MET A 233 -18.64 -0.99 12.83
CA MET A 233 -18.61 -1.74 11.57
C MET A 233 -19.27 -3.12 11.68
N HIS A 234 -19.53 -3.59 12.90
CA HIS A 234 -20.02 -4.93 13.16
C HIS A 234 -21.28 -5.28 12.33
N LEU A 235 -22.28 -4.39 12.34
CA LEU A 235 -23.52 -4.57 11.59
C LEU A 235 -23.27 -4.55 10.07
N LYS A 236 -22.59 -3.51 9.58
CA LYS A 236 -22.37 -3.28 8.15
C LYS A 236 -21.54 -4.40 7.52
N PHE A 237 -20.41 -4.75 8.12
CA PHE A 237 -19.54 -5.81 7.63
C PHE A 237 -20.13 -7.20 7.88
N GLY A 238 -20.87 -7.39 8.97
CA GLY A 238 -21.59 -8.62 9.26
C GLY A 238 -22.62 -8.98 8.20
N LEU A 239 -23.49 -8.03 7.83
CA LEU A 239 -24.50 -8.23 6.78
C LEU A 239 -23.87 -8.49 5.41
N LEU A 240 -22.79 -7.78 5.06
CA LEU A 240 -22.10 -7.99 3.78
C LEU A 240 -21.41 -9.37 3.73
N LEU A 241 -20.81 -9.80 4.84
CA LEU A 241 -20.23 -11.14 4.97
C LEU A 241 -21.29 -12.24 4.91
N GLU A 242 -22.44 -12.05 5.56
CA GLU A 242 -23.57 -12.97 5.49
C GLU A 242 -24.04 -13.12 4.04
N ALA A 243 -24.29 -12.02 3.34
CA ALA A 243 -24.70 -12.03 1.94
C ALA A 243 -23.69 -12.77 1.05
N PHE A 244 -22.39 -12.54 1.26
CA PHE A 244 -21.35 -13.28 0.55
C PHE A 244 -21.36 -14.78 0.88
N CYS A 245 -21.51 -15.15 2.15
CA CYS A 245 -21.51 -16.55 2.59
C CYS A 245 -22.73 -17.33 2.08
N LEU A 246 -23.88 -16.67 1.93
CA LEU A 246 -25.07 -17.24 1.30
C LEU A 246 -24.86 -17.53 -0.20
N GLY A 247 -24.05 -16.71 -0.89
CA GLY A 247 -23.82 -16.82 -2.33
C GLY A 247 -22.55 -17.54 -2.77
N CYS A 248 -21.55 -17.73 -1.89
CA CYS A 248 -20.23 -18.25 -2.29
C CYS A 248 -20.18 -19.77 -2.52
N GLY A 249 -21.30 -20.46 -2.31
CA GLY A 249 -21.48 -21.87 -2.63
C GLY A 249 -20.54 -22.79 -1.83
N PRO A 250 -19.91 -23.79 -2.46
CA PRO A 250 -19.03 -24.75 -1.78
C PRO A 250 -17.84 -24.10 -1.05
N LEU A 251 -17.47 -22.86 -1.40
CA LEU A 251 -16.40 -22.13 -0.72
C LEU A 251 -16.67 -21.97 0.78
N LEU A 252 -17.93 -21.86 1.19
CA LEU A 252 -18.34 -21.70 2.58
C LEU A 252 -17.78 -22.81 3.49
N ALA A 253 -17.80 -24.07 3.03
CA ALA A 253 -17.27 -25.19 3.80
C ALA A 253 -15.76 -25.08 4.02
N PHE A 254 -15.02 -24.58 3.03
CA PHE A 254 -13.58 -24.34 3.16
C PHE A 254 -13.29 -23.17 4.10
N LEU A 255 -14.03 -22.08 3.99
CA LEU A 255 -13.91 -20.92 4.89
C LEU A 255 -14.18 -21.34 6.34
N ALA A 256 -15.22 -22.13 6.60
CA ALA A 256 -15.52 -22.65 7.92
C ALA A 256 -14.36 -23.44 8.52
N ARG A 257 -13.74 -24.34 7.73
CA ARG A 257 -12.55 -25.09 8.17
C ARG A 257 -11.35 -24.20 8.46
N GLN A 258 -11.10 -23.18 7.63
CA GLN A 258 -10.02 -22.21 7.87
C GLN A 258 -10.24 -21.44 9.16
N VAL A 259 -11.48 -21.06 9.46
CA VAL A 259 -11.83 -20.39 10.71
C VAL A 259 -11.58 -21.29 11.91
N THR A 260 -12.00 -22.56 11.86
CA THR A 260 -11.71 -23.54 12.92
C THR A 260 -10.20 -23.69 13.15
N ALA A 261 -9.42 -23.78 12.08
CA ALA A 261 -7.97 -23.88 12.16
C ALA A 261 -7.34 -22.63 12.82
N LEU A 262 -7.78 -21.44 12.45
CA LEU A 262 -7.29 -20.18 13.02
C LEU A 262 -7.60 -20.07 14.52
N ASN A 263 -8.82 -20.42 14.94
CA ASN A 263 -9.21 -20.43 16.36
C ASN A 263 -8.37 -21.44 17.17
N ARG A 264 -8.03 -22.59 16.57
CA ARG A 264 -7.13 -23.58 17.18
C ARG A 264 -5.73 -23.00 17.38
N LEU A 265 -5.17 -22.32 16.37
CA LEU A 265 -3.85 -21.68 16.46
C LEU A 265 -3.82 -20.56 17.50
N GLU A 266 -4.88 -19.76 17.60
CA GLU A 266 -5.04 -18.73 18.62
C GLU A 266 -4.97 -19.33 20.03
N THR A 267 -5.76 -20.38 20.28
CA THR A 267 -5.79 -21.09 21.56
C THR A 267 -4.41 -21.66 21.92
N ILE A 268 -3.74 -22.30 20.97
CA ILE A 268 -2.39 -22.84 21.18
C ILE A 268 -1.40 -21.72 21.49
N SER A 269 -1.45 -20.61 20.74
CA SER A 269 -0.56 -19.47 20.93
C SER A 269 -0.76 -18.83 22.32
N ALA A 270 -2.00 -18.67 22.76
CA ALA A 270 -2.31 -18.15 24.10
C ALA A 270 -1.66 -18.99 25.20
N ARG A 271 -1.82 -20.32 25.15
CA ARG A 271 -1.22 -21.28 26.11
C ARG A 271 0.30 -21.26 26.09
N VAL A 272 0.91 -21.19 24.90
CA VAL A 272 2.37 -21.10 24.78
C VAL A 272 2.88 -19.81 25.42
N LYS A 273 2.15 -18.70 25.28
CA LYS A 273 2.56 -17.39 25.81
C LYS A 273 2.48 -17.26 27.34
N GLU A 274 1.70 -18.12 28.01
CA GLU A 274 1.64 -18.21 29.47
C GLU A 274 2.98 -18.68 30.08
N LEU A 275 3.77 -19.43 29.31
CA LEU A 275 5.07 -19.91 29.71
C LEU A 275 6.13 -18.82 29.50
N THR A 276 7.10 -18.74 30.40
CA THR A 276 8.22 -17.78 30.32
C THR A 276 9.48 -18.41 29.72
N ASN A 277 9.74 -19.69 30.01
CA ASN A 277 10.90 -20.42 29.52
C ASN A 277 10.74 -20.84 28.05
N GLU A 278 11.76 -20.58 27.21
CA GLU A 278 11.73 -20.87 25.76
C GLU A 278 11.62 -22.37 25.43
N ASP A 279 12.30 -23.22 26.18
CA ASP A 279 12.32 -24.67 25.92
C ASP A 279 11.00 -25.30 26.36
N GLU A 280 10.39 -24.80 27.45
CA GLU A 280 9.03 -25.17 27.86
C GLU A 280 8.00 -24.72 26.81
N GLN A 281 8.13 -23.50 26.27
CA GLN A 281 7.27 -22.98 25.20
C GLN A 281 7.30 -23.91 23.97
N ARG A 282 8.50 -24.30 23.53
CA ARG A 282 8.68 -25.22 22.40
C ARG A 282 8.11 -26.60 22.66
N SER A 283 8.36 -27.13 23.86
CA SER A 283 7.86 -28.45 24.27
C SER A 283 6.32 -28.44 24.32
N ARG A 284 5.73 -27.44 24.98
CA ARG A 284 4.28 -27.23 25.04
C ARG A 284 3.68 -27.10 23.63
N PHE A 285 4.30 -26.33 22.76
CA PHE A 285 3.80 -26.17 21.39
C PHE A 285 3.77 -27.50 20.64
N ARG A 286 4.84 -28.30 20.72
CA ARG A 286 4.90 -29.62 20.09
C ARG A 286 3.86 -30.58 20.66
N GLU A 287 3.65 -30.57 21.98
CA GLU A 287 2.59 -31.35 22.64
C GLU A 287 1.19 -30.97 22.14
N GLU A 288 0.88 -29.66 22.07
CA GLU A 288 -0.42 -29.17 21.60
C GLU A 288 -0.67 -29.54 20.13
N VAL A 289 0.35 -29.44 19.28
CA VAL A 289 0.28 -29.82 17.86
C VAL A 289 0.20 -31.33 17.67
N ALA A 290 0.65 -32.13 18.63
CA ALA A 290 0.53 -33.60 18.61
C ALA A 290 -0.86 -34.12 19.04
N ARG A 291 -1.77 -33.26 19.53
CA ARG A 291 -3.11 -33.68 19.96
C ARG A 291 -3.99 -34.01 18.76
N LEU A 292 -4.81 -35.06 18.92
CA LEU A 292 -5.75 -35.53 17.88
C LEU A 292 -6.72 -34.44 17.42
N GLU A 293 -7.24 -33.63 18.35
CA GLU A 293 -8.12 -32.50 18.02
C GLU A 293 -7.42 -31.48 17.11
N THR A 294 -6.15 -31.19 17.40
CA THR A 294 -5.36 -30.25 16.61
C THR A 294 -5.12 -30.78 15.19
N TRP A 295 -4.87 -32.08 15.01
CA TRP A 295 -4.74 -32.67 13.68
C TRP A 295 -6.03 -32.56 12.86
N ARG A 296 -7.17 -32.81 13.50
CA ARG A 296 -8.49 -32.67 12.85
C ARG A 296 -8.72 -31.25 12.32
N ASP A 297 -8.26 -30.25 13.06
CA ASP A 297 -8.46 -28.83 12.74
C ASP A 297 -7.40 -28.30 11.76
N LEU A 298 -6.14 -28.77 11.84
CA LEU A 298 -4.99 -28.20 11.13
C LEU A 298 -4.45 -29.04 9.97
N GLU A 299 -4.95 -30.24 9.69
CA GLU A 299 -4.51 -31.06 8.55
C GLU A 299 -5.51 -31.09 7.40
N TRP A 300 -5.02 -31.35 6.19
CA TRP A 300 -5.80 -31.58 4.97
C TRP A 300 -6.77 -30.45 4.61
N LEU A 301 -6.37 -29.20 4.86
CA LEU A 301 -7.14 -28.00 4.54
C LEU A 301 -6.42 -27.11 3.52
N PRO A 302 -7.16 -26.32 2.72
CA PRO A 302 -6.56 -25.27 1.90
C PRO A 302 -5.91 -24.20 2.76
N SER A 303 -4.73 -23.72 2.37
CA SER A 303 -4.02 -22.67 3.08
C SER A 303 -4.86 -21.39 3.17
N PRO A 304 -4.97 -20.78 4.37
CA PRO A 304 -5.63 -19.49 4.52
C PRO A 304 -4.90 -18.32 3.84
N LEU A 305 -3.72 -18.53 3.24
CA LEU A 305 -3.07 -17.53 2.39
C LEU A 305 -3.31 -17.81 0.90
N CYS A 306 -3.26 -19.09 0.49
CA CYS A 306 -3.36 -19.53 -0.91
C CYS A 306 -4.20 -20.81 -1.05
N LEU A 307 -5.40 -20.73 -1.66
CA LEU A 307 -6.30 -21.89 -1.74
C LEU A 307 -5.81 -23.04 -2.61
N SER A 308 -4.90 -22.79 -3.56
CA SER A 308 -4.30 -23.86 -4.37
C SER A 308 -3.30 -24.71 -3.56
N GLU A 309 -2.83 -24.21 -2.42
CA GLU A 309 -1.94 -24.95 -1.53
C GLU A 309 -2.73 -25.74 -0.50
N ARG A 310 -2.72 -27.07 -0.62
CA ARG A 310 -3.35 -27.97 0.36
C ARG A 310 -2.35 -28.36 1.44
N LEU A 311 -2.56 -27.86 2.65
CA LEU A 311 -1.79 -28.21 3.83
C LEU A 311 -2.04 -29.68 4.19
N GLY A 312 -1.01 -30.52 4.09
CA GLY A 312 -1.10 -31.96 4.37
C GLY A 312 -0.96 -32.30 5.85
N LYS A 313 -0.14 -33.31 6.16
CA LYS A 313 0.17 -33.73 7.53
C LYS A 313 1.11 -32.73 8.23
N LEU A 314 0.89 -32.47 9.51
CA LEU A 314 1.80 -31.66 10.32
C LEU A 314 3.14 -32.38 10.52
N ILE A 315 4.24 -31.63 10.39
CA ILE A 315 5.60 -32.11 10.62
C ILE A 315 6.10 -31.54 11.95
N ILE A 316 5.68 -32.20 13.04
CA ILE A 316 5.84 -31.73 14.42
C ILE A 316 7.30 -31.38 14.75
N ASP A 317 8.26 -32.21 14.32
CA ASP A 317 9.69 -31.98 14.59
C ASP A 317 10.24 -30.70 13.94
N LYS A 318 9.57 -30.20 12.90
CA LYS A 318 9.92 -28.95 12.20
C LYS A 318 9.10 -27.75 12.68
N CYS A 319 8.08 -27.97 13.51
CA CYS A 319 7.34 -26.90 14.16
C CYS A 319 8.19 -26.30 15.29
N ASP A 320 8.17 -24.98 15.42
CA ASP A 320 8.99 -24.24 16.38
C ASP A 320 8.28 -22.97 16.87
N VAL A 321 8.72 -22.43 18.00
CA VAL A 321 8.34 -21.09 18.47
C VAL A 321 9.52 -20.17 18.19
N LYS A 322 9.33 -19.14 17.36
CA LYS A 322 10.44 -18.25 17.01
C LYS A 322 10.84 -17.38 18.20
N ARG A 323 12.16 -17.19 18.34
CA ARG A 323 12.78 -16.29 19.33
C ARG A 323 12.50 -14.83 18.97
N SER A 324 11.38 -14.33 19.46
CA SER A 324 10.95 -12.94 19.31
C SER A 324 10.08 -12.56 20.49
N LYS A 325 9.99 -11.26 20.80
CA LYS A 325 9.14 -10.70 21.86
C LYS A 325 7.70 -11.23 21.81
N LYS A 326 7.19 -11.50 20.60
CA LYS A 326 5.80 -11.88 20.35
C LYS A 326 5.60 -13.39 20.18
N ARG A 327 6.70 -14.16 20.20
CA ARG A 327 6.74 -15.64 20.18
C ARG A 327 5.84 -16.25 19.10
N PRO A 328 6.03 -15.90 17.82
CA PRO A 328 5.17 -16.40 16.76
C PRO A 328 5.42 -17.89 16.51
N LEU A 329 4.35 -18.60 16.13
CA LEU A 329 4.38 -20.04 15.89
C LEU A 329 4.82 -20.31 14.44
N TRP A 330 5.87 -21.11 14.29
CA TRP A 330 6.33 -21.62 12.99
C TRP A 330 5.75 -23.02 12.78
N ILE A 331 4.88 -23.16 11.80
CA ILE A 331 4.12 -24.38 11.56
C ILE A 331 4.49 -24.95 10.19
N VAL A 332 4.72 -26.25 10.13
CA VAL A 332 5.18 -26.95 8.92
C VAL A 332 4.25 -28.10 8.59
N TRP A 333 3.81 -28.16 7.34
CA TRP A 333 3.01 -29.24 6.79
C TRP A 333 3.73 -29.95 5.65
N SER A 334 3.46 -31.22 5.42
CA SER A 334 3.85 -31.92 4.20
C SER A 334 3.09 -31.33 3.00
N ASN A 335 3.78 -31.18 1.88
CA ASN A 335 3.11 -30.97 0.60
C ASN A 335 2.60 -32.32 0.07
N SER A 336 1.30 -32.43 -0.11
CA SER A 336 0.63 -33.66 -0.56
C SER A 336 0.59 -33.82 -2.09
N ASP A 337 1.09 -32.83 -2.83
CA ASP A 337 1.20 -32.91 -4.28
C ASP A 337 2.15 -34.04 -4.71
N ARG A 338 1.80 -34.75 -5.79
CA ARG A 338 2.62 -35.85 -6.32
C ARG A 338 3.98 -35.37 -6.82
N LEU A 339 4.06 -34.11 -7.24
CA LEU A 339 5.28 -33.45 -7.71
C LEU A 339 6.00 -32.68 -6.59
N ALA A 340 5.57 -32.81 -5.33
CA ALA A 340 6.20 -32.15 -4.20
C ALA A 340 7.70 -32.45 -4.09
N THR A 341 8.12 -33.66 -4.48
CA THR A 341 9.53 -34.09 -4.51
C THR A 341 10.39 -33.30 -5.50
N HIS A 342 9.79 -32.75 -6.56
CA HIS A 342 10.48 -31.97 -7.60
C HIS A 342 10.40 -30.47 -7.36
N HIS A 343 9.53 -30.01 -6.45
CA HIS A 343 9.36 -28.61 -6.12
C HIS A 343 9.70 -28.34 -4.66
N HIS A 344 8.75 -28.58 -3.75
CA HIS A 344 8.93 -28.36 -2.33
C HIS A 344 8.12 -29.39 -1.55
N ALA A 345 8.80 -30.11 -0.66
CA ALA A 345 8.20 -31.16 0.16
C ALA A 345 7.31 -30.63 1.30
N TYR A 346 7.36 -29.32 1.56
CA TYR A 346 6.72 -28.72 2.75
C TYR A 346 6.09 -27.36 2.45
N TYR A 347 5.00 -27.08 3.16
CA TYR A 347 4.43 -25.74 3.33
C TYR A 347 4.79 -25.22 4.71
N GLN A 348 5.14 -23.93 4.81
CA GLN A 348 5.45 -23.28 6.08
C GLN A 348 4.67 -21.99 6.22
N LEU A 349 4.05 -21.80 7.38
CA LEU A 349 3.35 -20.56 7.74
C LEU A 349 3.82 -20.10 9.11
N ILE A 350 3.79 -18.79 9.32
CA ILE A 350 4.03 -18.15 10.60
C ILE A 350 2.70 -17.62 11.11
N PHE A 351 2.28 -18.08 12.28
CA PHE A 351 1.14 -17.50 12.99
C PHE A 351 1.65 -16.50 14.02
N LYS A 352 1.33 -15.23 13.82
CA LYS A 352 1.60 -14.15 14.77
C LYS A 352 0.34 -13.85 15.58
N HIS A 353 0.53 -13.66 16.87
CA HIS A 353 -0.52 -13.26 17.81
C HIS A 353 0.08 -12.18 18.72
N GLY A 354 -0.65 -11.10 18.95
CA GLY A 354 -0.21 -9.89 19.64
C GLY A 354 0.48 -8.84 18.75
N ASP A 355 0.40 -8.96 17.41
CA ASP A 355 0.89 -7.94 16.47
C ASP A 355 -0.20 -7.64 15.42
N ASP A 356 -0.46 -6.36 15.17
CA ASP A 356 -1.41 -5.94 14.15
C ASP A 356 -0.83 -6.08 12.73
N LEU A 357 -1.24 -7.14 12.02
CA LEU A 357 -0.77 -7.43 10.67
C LEU A 357 -1.45 -6.58 9.58
N ARG A 358 -2.40 -5.69 9.91
CA ARG A 358 -3.05 -4.82 8.92
C ARG A 358 -2.05 -3.88 8.24
N GLN A 359 -1.02 -3.45 8.98
CA GLN A 359 0.06 -2.60 8.45
C GLN A 359 0.96 -3.36 7.47
N ASP A 360 1.31 -4.61 7.78
CA ASP A 360 2.02 -5.49 6.84
C ASP A 360 1.18 -5.74 5.58
N MET A 361 -0.12 -5.99 5.74
CA MET A 361 -1.04 -6.18 4.60
C MET A 361 -1.10 -4.96 3.69
N LEU A 362 -1.22 -3.76 4.26
CA LEU A 362 -1.19 -2.51 3.50
C LEU A 362 0.13 -2.38 2.75
N THR A 363 1.26 -2.53 3.44
CA THR A 363 2.59 -2.38 2.84
C THR A 363 2.80 -3.36 1.69
N LEU A 364 2.46 -4.64 1.87
CA LEU A 364 2.56 -5.67 0.85
C LEU A 364 1.59 -5.43 -0.33
N GLN A 365 0.42 -4.87 -0.08
CA GLN A 365 -0.51 -4.47 -1.13
C GLN A 365 0.05 -3.29 -1.94
N ILE A 366 0.60 -2.26 -1.30
CA ILE A 366 1.24 -1.14 -2.01
C ILE A 366 2.48 -1.60 -2.79
N LEU A 367 3.28 -2.53 -2.25
CA LEU A 367 4.39 -3.14 -2.99
C LEU A 367 3.92 -3.87 -4.25
N ARG A 368 2.76 -4.54 -4.23
CA ARG A 368 2.16 -5.14 -5.45
C ARG A 368 1.72 -4.08 -6.46
N VAL A 369 1.18 -2.96 -6.00
CA VAL A 369 0.82 -1.83 -6.87
C VAL A 369 2.09 -1.24 -7.52
N MET A 370 3.15 -1.02 -6.75
CA MET A 370 4.45 -0.54 -7.26
C MET A 370 5.03 -1.52 -8.29
N ASP A 371 5.02 -2.83 -7.99
CA ASP A 371 5.46 -3.89 -8.89
C ASP A 371 4.67 -3.90 -10.20
N ARG A 372 3.35 -3.71 -10.15
CA ARG A 372 2.51 -3.59 -11.34
C ARG A 372 2.83 -2.34 -12.15
N ILE A 373 3.02 -1.19 -11.51
CA ILE A 373 3.41 0.05 -12.19
C ILE A 373 4.70 -0.17 -12.98
N TRP A 374 5.73 -0.74 -12.36
CA TRP A 374 6.98 -1.02 -13.06
C TRP A 374 6.83 -2.05 -14.17
N LYS A 375 6.07 -3.13 -13.96
CA LYS A 375 5.83 -4.16 -14.98
C LYS A 375 5.08 -3.66 -16.20
N ASN A 376 4.12 -2.76 -16.02
CA ASN A 376 3.39 -2.12 -17.12
C ASN A 376 4.33 -1.30 -18.02
N GLU A 377 5.44 -0.82 -17.48
CA GLU A 377 6.50 -0.08 -18.18
C GLU A 377 7.66 -1.00 -18.63
N GLY A 378 7.46 -2.32 -18.59
CA GLY A 378 8.45 -3.32 -19.00
C GLY A 378 9.61 -3.53 -18.02
N MET A 379 9.46 -3.11 -16.76
CA MET A 379 10.48 -3.22 -15.72
C MET A 379 10.04 -4.22 -14.62
N ASP A 380 10.49 -5.47 -14.69
CA ASP A 380 10.23 -6.46 -13.62
C ASP A 380 11.27 -6.33 -12.51
N MET A 381 10.92 -5.60 -11.46
CA MET A 381 11.80 -5.37 -10.29
C MET A 381 11.97 -6.62 -9.42
N CYS A 382 11.40 -7.78 -9.79
CA CYS A 382 11.58 -9.04 -9.06
C CYS A 382 11.19 -8.95 -7.57
N LEU A 383 10.22 -8.11 -7.23
CA LEU A 383 9.74 -7.97 -5.85
C LEU A 383 9.13 -9.28 -5.34
N VAL A 384 9.18 -9.48 -4.01
CA VAL A 384 8.57 -10.64 -3.34
C VAL A 384 7.54 -10.16 -2.30
N PRO A 385 6.35 -9.70 -2.74
CA PRO A 385 5.25 -9.38 -1.84
C PRO A 385 4.59 -10.67 -1.35
N TYR A 386 5.16 -11.26 -0.29
CA TYR A 386 4.69 -12.51 0.31
C TYR A 386 3.27 -12.41 0.89
N GLY A 387 2.60 -13.55 1.07
CA GLY A 387 1.28 -13.62 1.67
C GLY A 387 1.28 -13.15 3.12
N CYS A 388 0.42 -12.18 3.43
CA CYS A 388 0.13 -11.75 4.80
C CYS A 388 -1.38 -11.56 4.95
N LEU A 389 -1.91 -12.02 6.08
CA LEU A 389 -3.33 -11.97 6.37
C LEU A 389 -3.55 -11.70 7.86
N ALA A 390 -4.16 -10.55 8.18
CA ALA A 390 -4.79 -10.31 9.46
C ALA A 390 -6.07 -11.15 9.57
N THR A 391 -6.20 -11.90 10.66
CA THR A 391 -7.34 -12.82 10.87
C THR A 391 -8.27 -12.38 11.99
N GLY A 392 -7.86 -11.37 12.76
CA GLY A 392 -8.55 -10.80 13.90
C GLY A 392 -7.72 -9.71 14.57
N PRO A 393 -8.13 -9.23 15.76
CA PRO A 393 -7.39 -8.22 16.52
C PRO A 393 -5.96 -8.69 16.84
N GLU A 394 -4.96 -7.92 16.42
CA GLU A 394 -3.53 -8.20 16.68
C GLU A 394 -3.09 -9.64 16.34
N MET A 395 -3.66 -10.27 15.31
CA MET A 395 -3.32 -11.64 14.96
C MET A 395 -3.42 -11.91 13.46
N GLY A 396 -2.63 -12.89 13.00
CA GLY A 396 -2.75 -13.37 11.64
C GLY A 396 -1.64 -14.31 11.19
N LEU A 397 -1.60 -14.52 9.87
CA LEU A 397 -0.71 -15.45 9.19
C LEU A 397 0.23 -14.73 8.24
N ILE A 398 1.47 -15.20 8.20
CA ILE A 398 2.49 -14.77 7.25
C ILE A 398 3.03 -15.99 6.52
N GLU A 399 3.18 -15.87 5.21
CA GLU A 399 3.83 -16.86 4.35
C GLU A 399 5.32 -16.89 4.67
N ALA A 400 5.85 -18.10 4.90
CA ALA A 400 7.30 -18.26 4.96
C ALA A 400 7.86 -18.48 3.54
N VAL A 401 8.53 -17.46 3.02
CA VAL A 401 9.19 -17.54 1.71
C VAL A 401 10.21 -18.67 1.70
N ARG A 402 10.07 -19.56 0.72
CA ARG A 402 10.87 -20.78 0.61
C ARG A 402 12.30 -20.47 0.24
N ASN A 403 13.22 -21.32 0.71
CA ASN A 403 14.66 -21.23 0.41
C ASN A 403 15.25 -19.83 0.68
N ALA A 404 14.65 -19.09 1.61
CA ALA A 404 15.10 -17.76 1.98
C ALA A 404 15.74 -17.77 3.36
N ARG A 405 16.71 -16.88 3.54
CA ARG A 405 17.42 -16.68 4.81
C ARG A 405 17.58 -15.20 5.07
N THR A 406 17.54 -14.82 6.35
CA THR A 406 17.87 -13.45 6.74
C THR A 406 19.33 -13.16 6.43
N VAL A 407 19.64 -11.92 6.03
CA VAL A 407 21.01 -11.47 5.79
C VAL A 407 21.86 -11.69 7.04
N MET A 408 21.30 -11.48 8.23
CA MET A 408 21.94 -11.76 9.51
C MET A 408 22.36 -13.23 9.63
N SER A 409 21.46 -14.16 9.30
CA SER A 409 21.75 -15.59 9.38
C SER A 409 22.82 -16.04 8.39
N ILE A 410 22.99 -15.35 7.26
CA ILE A 410 24.03 -15.61 6.26
C ILE A 410 25.37 -15.07 6.74
N GLN A 411 25.39 -13.86 7.30
CA GLN A 411 26.60 -13.24 7.86
C GLN A 411 27.12 -13.98 9.09
N GLY A 412 26.23 -14.48 9.95
CA GLY A 412 26.57 -15.14 11.21
C GLY A 412 27.28 -16.50 11.08
N GLU A 413 27.25 -17.17 9.92
CA GLU A 413 27.80 -18.53 9.75
C GLU A 413 29.33 -18.62 9.90
N ARG A 414 30.06 -17.51 9.74
CA ARG A 414 31.54 -17.50 9.80
C ARG A 414 32.15 -16.58 10.84
N LEU A 415 31.37 -15.69 11.45
CA LEU A 415 31.86 -14.68 12.40
C LEU A 415 32.20 -15.23 13.81
N ARG A 416 31.93 -16.51 14.09
CA ARG A 416 32.45 -17.17 15.30
C ARG A 416 33.97 -17.43 15.26
N ALA A 417 34.64 -17.22 14.12
CA ALA A 417 36.06 -17.54 13.95
C ALA A 417 37.01 -16.34 13.70
N ALA A 418 36.50 -15.15 13.34
CA ALA A 418 37.36 -13.97 13.14
C ALA A 418 36.56 -12.67 13.31
N LEU A 419 37.09 -11.74 14.12
CA LEU A 419 36.59 -10.38 14.39
C LEU A 419 36.59 -9.44 13.16
N GLN A 420 36.64 -9.96 11.93
CA GLN A 420 36.66 -9.17 10.70
C GLN A 420 35.29 -9.14 10.04
N ILE A 421 34.81 -7.92 9.76
CA ILE A 421 33.59 -7.66 9.00
C ILE A 421 33.85 -7.96 7.52
N ASP A 422 33.63 -9.20 7.09
CA ASP A 422 33.74 -9.61 5.69
C ASP A 422 32.52 -9.15 4.88
N ASN A 423 32.72 -8.27 3.89
CA ASN A 423 31.66 -7.74 3.00
C ASN A 423 31.29 -8.71 1.86
N THR A 424 31.97 -9.84 1.74
CA THR A 424 31.80 -10.78 0.62
C THR A 424 30.95 -11.99 0.97
N GLN A 425 30.49 -12.14 2.22
CA GLN A 425 29.82 -13.36 2.68
C GLN A 425 28.49 -13.61 1.97
N LEU A 426 27.70 -12.57 1.75
CA LEU A 426 26.44 -12.70 1.01
C LEU A 426 26.69 -13.20 -0.42
N PHE A 427 27.67 -12.61 -1.11
CA PHE A 427 28.08 -13.05 -2.44
C PHE A 427 28.57 -14.50 -2.43
N LYS A 428 29.44 -14.88 -1.48
CA LYS A 428 29.94 -16.26 -1.32
C LYS A 428 28.80 -17.26 -1.08
N TRP A 429 27.82 -16.91 -0.26
CA TRP A 429 26.65 -17.76 0.01
C TRP A 429 25.83 -18.00 -1.26
N LEU A 430 25.57 -16.95 -2.03
CA LEU A 430 24.87 -17.05 -3.33
C LEU A 430 25.65 -17.94 -4.31
N MET A 431 26.97 -17.75 -4.41
CA MET A 431 27.83 -18.55 -5.30
C MET A 431 27.90 -20.03 -4.90
N GLN A 432 27.88 -20.33 -3.60
CA GLN A 432 27.86 -21.71 -3.11
C GLN A 432 26.59 -22.46 -3.54
N HIS A 433 25.44 -21.78 -3.61
CA HIS A 433 24.19 -22.40 -4.06
C HIS A 433 24.21 -22.73 -5.54
N ILE A 434 24.74 -21.85 -6.39
CA ILE A 434 24.94 -22.12 -7.82
C ILE A 434 25.81 -23.37 -7.99
N ASN A 435 26.93 -23.44 -7.27
CA ASN A 435 27.86 -24.58 -7.39
C ASN A 435 27.25 -25.92 -6.93
N LYS A 436 26.34 -25.90 -5.95
CA LYS A 436 25.67 -27.11 -5.42
C LYS A 436 24.53 -27.60 -6.31
N THR A 437 23.87 -26.71 -7.03
CA THR A 437 22.72 -27.02 -7.91
C THR A 437 23.13 -27.31 -9.34
N ARG A 438 24.45 -27.38 -9.59
CA ARG A 438 25.07 -27.65 -10.88
C ARG A 438 24.74 -29.06 -11.38
N ASP A 439 24.23 -29.14 -12.60
CA ASP A 439 24.30 -30.35 -13.41
C ASP A 439 25.66 -30.37 -14.15
N PRO A 440 26.53 -31.37 -13.93
CA PRO A 440 27.82 -31.47 -14.61
C PRO A 440 27.75 -31.52 -16.14
N THR A 441 26.56 -31.74 -16.72
CA THR A 441 26.35 -31.94 -18.16
C THR A 441 25.85 -30.70 -18.91
N SER A 442 25.42 -29.64 -18.21
CA SER A 442 24.82 -28.45 -18.84
C SER A 442 25.86 -27.37 -19.16
N GLN A 443 26.01 -26.99 -20.44
CA GLN A 443 26.90 -25.88 -20.89
C GLN A 443 26.37 -24.46 -20.54
N ASN A 444 25.23 -24.34 -19.87
CA ASN A 444 24.53 -23.08 -19.61
C ASN A 444 24.92 -22.42 -18.26
N GLU A 445 26.21 -22.47 -17.92
CA GLU A 445 26.75 -22.03 -16.62
C GLU A 445 26.59 -20.51 -16.41
N ASN A 446 26.88 -19.71 -17.44
CA ASN A 446 26.77 -18.25 -17.37
C ASN A 446 25.34 -17.79 -17.08
N GLY A 447 24.33 -18.49 -17.63
CA GLY A 447 22.93 -18.08 -17.48
C GLY A 447 22.41 -18.17 -16.04
N ALA A 448 22.84 -19.15 -15.24
CA ALA A 448 22.36 -19.28 -13.86
C ALA A 448 22.94 -18.20 -12.95
N TYR A 449 24.23 -17.90 -13.11
CA TYR A 449 24.90 -16.80 -12.42
C TYR A 449 24.32 -15.45 -12.82
N GLU A 450 24.18 -15.18 -14.12
CA GLU A 450 23.60 -13.93 -14.62
C GLU A 450 22.17 -13.73 -14.13
N ARG A 451 21.32 -14.76 -14.16
CA ARG A 451 19.96 -14.68 -13.59
C ARG A 451 19.96 -14.38 -12.10
N LEU A 452 20.86 -14.99 -11.32
CA LEU A 452 20.93 -14.74 -9.88
C LEU A 452 21.33 -13.29 -9.59
N ILE A 453 22.38 -12.80 -10.26
CA ILE A 453 22.84 -11.42 -10.08
C ILE A 453 21.79 -10.43 -10.59
N HIS A 454 21.13 -10.73 -11.70
CA HIS A 454 20.01 -9.94 -12.22
C HIS A 454 18.87 -9.86 -11.21
N ASN A 455 18.38 -11.01 -10.70
CA ASN A 455 17.35 -11.06 -9.68
C ASN A 455 17.71 -10.24 -8.45
N PHE A 456 18.96 -10.35 -7.98
CA PHE A 456 19.44 -9.57 -6.83
C PHE A 456 19.47 -8.07 -7.12
N THR A 457 19.98 -7.69 -8.28
CA THR A 457 20.11 -6.28 -8.69
C THR A 457 18.73 -5.63 -8.86
N MET A 458 17.80 -6.30 -9.54
CA MET A 458 16.42 -5.83 -9.76
C MET A 458 15.66 -5.71 -8.43
N SER A 459 15.66 -6.77 -7.62
CA SER A 459 14.95 -6.77 -6.33
C SER A 459 15.56 -5.79 -5.34
N CYS A 460 16.89 -5.68 -5.27
CA CYS A 460 17.55 -4.68 -4.44
C CYS A 460 17.17 -3.25 -4.87
N ALA A 461 17.17 -2.95 -6.17
CA ALA A 461 16.79 -1.62 -6.65
C ALA A 461 15.32 -1.31 -6.32
N GLY A 462 14.44 -2.28 -6.51
CA GLY A 462 13.01 -2.16 -6.24
C GLY A 462 12.73 -1.89 -4.77
N TYR A 463 13.35 -2.66 -3.86
CA TYR A 463 13.20 -2.43 -2.42
C TYR A 463 13.91 -1.15 -1.95
N CYS A 464 15.05 -0.74 -2.53
CA CYS A 464 15.66 0.57 -2.20
C CYS A 464 14.70 1.72 -2.50
N VAL A 465 14.09 1.73 -3.69
CA VAL A 465 13.14 2.78 -4.11
C VAL A 465 11.83 2.68 -3.31
N ALA A 466 11.26 1.49 -3.17
CA ALA A 466 10.00 1.30 -2.45
C ALA A 466 10.12 1.66 -0.96
N THR A 467 11.17 1.19 -0.28
CA THR A 467 11.37 1.50 1.15
C THR A 467 11.67 2.96 1.41
N PHE A 468 12.32 3.64 0.46
CA PHE A 468 12.47 5.09 0.46
C PHE A 468 11.11 5.78 0.37
N VAL A 469 10.34 5.53 -0.69
CA VAL A 469 9.03 6.16 -0.93
C VAL A 469 8.04 5.90 0.21
N LEU A 470 8.02 4.68 0.74
CA LEU A 470 7.13 4.27 1.82
C LEU A 470 7.62 4.65 3.22
N GLY A 471 8.86 5.10 3.34
CA GLY A 471 9.46 5.45 4.63
C GLY A 471 9.51 4.27 5.58
N ILE A 472 9.83 3.07 5.07
CA ILE A 472 9.91 1.86 5.88
C ILE A 472 11.17 1.93 6.73
N ARG A 473 10.97 1.92 8.06
CA ARG A 473 12.03 2.06 9.07
C ARG A 473 12.32 0.73 9.78
N ASP A 474 13.28 0.75 10.70
CA ASP A 474 13.76 -0.41 11.48
C ASP A 474 14.32 -1.54 10.58
N ARG A 475 15.11 -1.16 9.57
CA ARG A 475 15.75 -2.05 8.58
C ARG A 475 17.13 -2.48 9.06
N HIS A 476 17.15 -3.60 9.77
CA HIS A 476 18.34 -4.34 10.17
C HIS A 476 18.43 -5.68 9.42
N PRO A 477 19.57 -6.41 9.46
CA PRO A 477 19.76 -7.57 8.58
C PRO A 477 18.92 -8.80 8.95
N ASP A 478 18.20 -8.79 10.07
CA ASP A 478 17.16 -9.80 10.36
C ASP A 478 15.85 -9.50 9.61
N ASN A 479 15.59 -8.24 9.27
CA ASN A 479 14.39 -7.80 8.56
C ASN A 479 14.57 -7.76 7.04
N ILE A 480 15.71 -8.24 6.55
CA ILE A 480 16.03 -8.37 5.12
C ILE A 480 16.40 -9.83 4.87
N MET A 481 15.75 -10.44 3.89
CA MET A 481 15.97 -11.81 3.48
C MET A 481 16.42 -11.89 2.02
N VAL A 482 17.13 -12.96 1.69
CA VAL A 482 17.53 -13.29 0.32
C VAL A 482 17.18 -14.75 0.07
N ASP A 483 16.52 -15.04 -1.05
CA ASP A 483 16.24 -16.40 -1.49
C ASP A 483 17.42 -16.99 -2.30
N THR A 484 17.45 -18.31 -2.46
CA THR A 484 18.50 -18.98 -3.25
C THR A 484 18.48 -18.65 -4.75
N SER A 485 17.42 -18.01 -5.25
CA SER A 485 17.35 -17.51 -6.64
C SER A 485 17.96 -16.11 -6.80
N GLY A 486 18.40 -15.49 -5.71
CA GLY A 486 19.00 -14.16 -5.69
C GLY A 486 18.02 -13.04 -5.37
N ARG A 487 16.73 -13.29 -5.17
CA ARG A 487 15.76 -12.22 -4.87
C ARG A 487 15.92 -11.75 -3.43
N LEU A 488 16.20 -10.47 -3.25
CA LEU A 488 16.22 -9.76 -1.98
C LEU A 488 14.81 -9.26 -1.66
N PHE A 489 14.39 -9.38 -0.40
CA PHE A 489 13.12 -8.84 0.04
C PHE A 489 13.13 -8.44 1.52
N HIS A 490 12.30 -7.47 1.85
CA HIS A 490 12.13 -6.96 3.21
C HIS A 490 10.96 -7.69 3.88
N ILE A 491 11.05 -7.87 5.20
CA ILE A 491 9.99 -8.46 6.03
C ILE A 491 9.72 -7.56 7.25
N ASP A 492 8.60 -7.79 7.95
CA ASP A 492 8.26 -7.12 9.22
C ASP A 492 8.07 -5.60 9.04
N PHE A 493 6.94 -5.18 8.47
CA PHE A 493 6.68 -3.79 8.05
C PHE A 493 6.01 -2.92 9.11
N GLY A 494 6.25 -3.22 10.39
CA GLY A 494 5.54 -2.58 11.52
C GLY A 494 5.78 -1.07 11.71
N HIS A 495 6.59 -0.40 10.87
CA HIS A 495 6.96 1.02 10.98
C HIS A 495 7.10 1.63 9.59
N ILE A 496 6.03 2.29 9.10
CA ILE A 496 5.97 2.97 7.79
C ILE A 496 5.78 4.49 7.94
N LEU A 497 5.95 5.24 6.84
CA LEU A 497 5.75 6.70 6.76
C LEU A 497 6.65 7.51 7.72
N ASP A 498 7.90 7.06 7.91
CA ASP A 498 8.91 7.70 8.79
C ASP A 498 8.53 7.80 10.27
N ASN A 499 7.62 6.94 10.74
CA ASN A 499 7.33 6.78 12.16
C ASN A 499 8.52 6.13 12.89
N ARG A 500 9.47 6.97 13.31
CA ARG A 500 10.74 6.57 13.93
C ARG A 500 10.54 6.12 15.38
N LYS A 501 11.07 4.94 15.71
CA LYS A 501 11.36 4.59 17.10
C LYS A 501 12.53 5.43 17.63
N LYS A 502 12.28 6.23 18.67
CA LYS A 502 13.34 6.87 19.47
C LYS A 502 13.81 5.90 20.55
N LYS A 503 15.11 5.66 20.68
CA LYS A 503 15.70 4.93 21.82
C LYS A 503 16.64 5.88 22.56
N PHE A 504 16.39 6.13 23.85
CA PHE A 504 17.14 7.11 24.66
C PHE A 504 17.23 8.53 24.03
N GLY A 505 16.19 8.96 23.32
CA GLY A 505 16.17 10.28 22.65
C GLY A 505 16.92 10.35 21.31
N ILE A 506 17.66 9.31 20.91
CA ILE A 506 18.39 9.25 19.64
C ILE A 506 17.60 8.42 18.63
N THR A 507 17.50 8.93 17.40
CA THR A 507 16.95 8.17 16.26
C THR A 507 17.93 7.09 15.84
N ARG A 508 17.49 5.83 15.79
CA ARG A 508 18.33 4.69 15.41
C ARG A 508 18.76 4.73 13.93
N GLU A 509 17.95 5.31 13.05
CA GLU A 509 18.21 5.30 11.61
C GLU A 509 18.55 6.68 11.07
N ARG A 510 19.68 6.75 10.36
CA ARG A 510 20.24 7.98 9.81
C ARG A 510 20.25 8.02 8.28
N VAL A 511 20.03 6.88 7.63
CA VAL A 511 20.06 6.74 6.18
C VAL A 511 18.65 6.68 5.59
N PRO A 512 18.43 7.20 4.37
CA PRO A 512 17.10 7.25 3.76
C PRO A 512 16.55 5.86 3.40
N PHE A 513 17.41 4.94 2.98
CA PHE A 513 17.13 3.52 2.77
C PHE A 513 18.41 2.69 2.96
N VAL A 514 18.29 1.36 3.03
CA VAL A 514 19.43 0.46 3.25
C VAL A 514 20.12 0.12 1.94
N LEU A 515 21.41 0.44 1.85
CA LEU A 515 22.31 -0.03 0.81
C LEU A 515 23.67 -0.35 1.46
N THR A 516 23.92 -1.62 1.78
CA THR A 516 25.15 -2.01 2.49
C THR A 516 26.28 -2.42 1.54
N LYS A 517 27.51 -2.45 2.06
CA LYS A 517 28.68 -2.96 1.31
C LYS A 517 28.50 -4.42 0.85
N ASP A 518 27.74 -5.23 1.57
CA ASP A 518 27.43 -6.60 1.17
C ASP A 518 26.58 -6.62 -0.11
N PHE A 519 25.57 -5.75 -0.19
CA PHE A 519 24.70 -5.64 -1.37
C PHE A 519 25.47 -5.09 -2.57
N ILE A 520 26.26 -4.04 -2.34
CA ILE A 520 27.13 -3.44 -3.36
C ILE A 520 28.09 -4.49 -3.93
N THR A 521 28.68 -5.35 -3.09
CA THR A 521 29.59 -6.41 -3.56
C THR A 521 28.87 -7.40 -4.48
N VAL A 522 27.61 -7.75 -4.21
CA VAL A 522 26.82 -8.63 -5.09
C VAL A 522 26.51 -7.95 -6.42
N ILE A 523 26.01 -6.70 -6.37
CA ILE A 523 25.69 -5.89 -7.56
C ILE A 523 26.95 -5.68 -8.42
N ALA A 524 28.10 -5.55 -7.80
CA ALA A 524 29.39 -5.35 -8.45
C ALA A 524 30.08 -6.65 -8.87
N HIS A 525 29.34 -7.76 -8.96
CA HIS A 525 29.84 -9.06 -9.40
C HIS A 525 31.01 -9.60 -8.55
N GLY A 526 30.94 -9.39 -7.24
CA GLY A 526 31.94 -9.87 -6.28
C GLY A 526 33.10 -8.91 -6.05
N ASN A 527 33.11 -7.73 -6.68
CA ASN A 527 34.11 -6.70 -6.41
C ASN A 527 33.71 -5.84 -5.19
N PRO A 528 34.41 -5.95 -4.04
CA PRO A 528 34.08 -5.18 -2.85
C PRO A 528 34.62 -3.75 -2.86
N ASP A 529 35.56 -3.42 -3.75
CA ASP A 529 36.27 -2.13 -3.82
C ASP A 529 35.54 -1.13 -4.74
N VAL A 530 34.22 -1.21 -4.77
CA VAL A 530 33.38 -0.19 -5.41
C VAL A 530 33.44 1.06 -4.57
N VAL A 531 34.25 2.02 -5.04
CA VAL A 531 34.29 3.39 -4.52
C VAL A 531 33.57 4.31 -5.51
N LEU A 532 32.60 5.08 -5.04
CA LEU A 532 32.07 6.24 -5.77
C LEU A 532 33.14 7.32 -5.76
N GLY A 533 33.84 7.50 -6.89
CA GLY A 533 34.88 8.52 -7.05
C GLY A 533 34.31 9.94 -7.07
N THR A 534 33.08 10.08 -7.54
CA THR A 534 32.26 11.29 -7.47
C THR A 534 30.83 10.92 -7.10
N PRO A 535 30.08 11.81 -6.40
CA PRO A 535 28.67 11.59 -6.12
C PRO A 535 27.87 11.40 -7.41
N VAL A 536 26.79 10.63 -7.33
CA VAL A 536 25.81 10.50 -8.42
C VAL A 536 25.18 11.88 -8.67
N THR A 537 25.21 12.37 -9.91
CA THR A 537 24.62 13.65 -10.35
C THR A 537 23.22 13.44 -10.91
N ASP A 538 22.50 14.54 -11.16
CA ASP A 538 21.19 14.62 -11.80
C ASP A 538 21.05 13.78 -13.09
N THR A 539 22.06 13.75 -13.95
CA THR A 539 22.06 12.96 -15.20
C THR A 539 22.29 11.46 -14.98
N GLY A 540 22.47 11.01 -13.73
CA GLY A 540 23.02 9.69 -13.40
C GLY A 540 24.51 9.57 -13.77
N GLY A 541 25.13 10.64 -14.25
CA GLY A 541 26.59 10.77 -14.42
C GLY A 541 27.27 11.03 -13.08
N GLY A 542 28.54 10.65 -12.93
CA GLY A 542 29.20 10.58 -11.62
C GLY A 542 29.01 9.19 -11.03
N GLY A 543 30.12 8.51 -10.73
CA GLY A 543 30.03 7.06 -10.63
C GLY A 543 31.27 6.35 -10.14
N SER A 544 31.02 5.14 -9.65
CA SER A 544 32.06 4.15 -9.47
C SER A 544 32.70 3.80 -10.82
N ARG A 545 33.97 3.38 -10.82
CA ARG A 545 34.59 2.75 -12.00
C ARG A 545 33.91 1.42 -12.38
N ASN A 546 33.06 0.87 -11.51
CA ASN A 546 32.32 -0.36 -11.75
C ASN A 546 31.05 -0.09 -12.59
N LYS A 547 31.00 -0.65 -13.81
CA LYS A 547 29.87 -0.50 -14.76
C LYS A 547 28.54 -1.01 -14.19
N HIS A 548 28.54 -2.17 -13.52
CA HIS A 548 27.32 -2.77 -12.97
C HIS A 548 26.69 -1.91 -11.87
N PHE A 549 27.53 -1.25 -11.05
CA PHE A 549 27.03 -0.32 -10.05
C PHE A 549 26.45 0.96 -10.67
N GLN A 550 27.02 1.47 -11.77
CA GLN A 550 26.42 2.58 -12.53
C GLN A 550 25.05 2.21 -13.11
N GLU A 551 24.94 1.02 -13.71
CA GLU A 551 23.67 0.49 -14.22
C GLU A 551 22.61 0.37 -13.10
N PHE A 552 23.02 -0.08 -11.91
CA PHE A 552 22.14 -0.14 -10.73
C PHE A 552 21.65 1.25 -10.28
N THR A 553 22.51 2.26 -10.28
CA THR A 553 22.11 3.64 -9.95
C THR A 553 21.09 4.18 -10.95
N GLN A 554 21.32 3.99 -12.25
CA GLN A 554 20.39 4.41 -13.30
C GLN A 554 19.05 3.66 -13.21
N LEU A 555 19.08 2.36 -12.88
CA LEU A 555 17.89 1.56 -12.63
C LEU A 555 17.06 2.13 -11.47
N CYS A 556 17.71 2.46 -10.35
CA CYS A 556 17.04 3.09 -9.20
C CYS A 556 16.38 4.43 -9.58
N GLY A 557 17.09 5.30 -10.30
CA GLY A 557 16.56 6.60 -10.75
C GLY A 557 15.33 6.45 -11.66
N ARG A 558 15.40 5.54 -12.65
CA ARG A 558 14.26 5.21 -13.52
C ARG A 558 13.07 4.68 -12.73
N ALA A 559 13.29 3.72 -11.83
CA ALA A 559 12.23 3.14 -11.01
C ALA A 559 11.55 4.19 -10.12
N TYR A 560 12.32 5.13 -9.55
CA TYR A 560 11.80 6.25 -8.78
C TYR A 560 10.92 7.18 -9.62
N LEU A 561 11.38 7.59 -10.81
CA LEU A 561 10.61 8.46 -11.70
C LEU A 561 9.30 7.81 -12.16
N LEU A 562 9.30 6.49 -12.41
CA LEU A 562 8.07 5.76 -12.72
C LEU A 562 7.06 5.81 -11.57
N LEU A 563 7.49 5.58 -10.32
CA LEU A 563 6.58 5.74 -9.18
C LEU A 563 6.07 7.17 -9.03
N ARG A 564 6.93 8.17 -9.27
CA ARG A 564 6.55 9.59 -9.21
C ARG A 564 5.45 9.94 -10.23
N LYS A 565 5.49 9.39 -11.45
CA LYS A 565 4.41 9.58 -12.45
C LYS A 565 3.05 9.06 -11.97
N HIS A 566 3.05 8.12 -11.01
CA HIS A 566 1.85 7.56 -10.40
C HIS A 566 1.62 8.04 -8.96
N ALA A 567 2.21 9.17 -8.55
CA ALA A 567 2.11 9.70 -7.19
C ALA A 567 0.65 9.88 -6.73
N ASN A 568 -0.23 10.41 -7.58
CA ASN A 568 -1.63 10.64 -7.24
C ASN A 568 -2.36 9.33 -6.90
N LEU A 569 -2.05 8.23 -7.59
CA LEU A 569 -2.60 6.91 -7.25
C LEU A 569 -2.11 6.46 -5.88
N LEU A 570 -0.79 6.53 -5.62
CA LEU A 570 -0.22 6.11 -4.34
C LEU A 570 -0.80 6.93 -3.17
N LEU A 571 -0.86 8.26 -3.31
CA LEU A 571 -1.47 9.15 -2.31
C LEU A 571 -2.95 8.85 -2.09
N THR A 572 -3.71 8.61 -3.17
CA THR A 572 -5.12 8.21 -3.07
C THR A 572 -5.28 6.91 -2.28
N LEU A 573 -4.45 5.90 -2.57
CA LEU A 573 -4.52 4.60 -1.88
C LEU A 573 -4.19 4.73 -0.38
N PHE A 574 -3.25 5.59 0.00
CA PHE A 574 -2.98 5.87 1.40
C PHE A 574 -4.08 6.71 2.06
N ALA A 575 -4.62 7.71 1.37
CA ALA A 575 -5.72 8.53 1.89
C ALA A 575 -6.98 7.68 2.16
N MET A 576 -7.27 6.70 1.29
CA MET A 576 -8.37 5.74 1.49
C MET A 576 -8.19 4.84 2.73
N MET A 577 -6.97 4.74 3.25
CA MET A 577 -6.66 3.92 4.43
C MET A 577 -6.72 4.70 5.75
N LEU A 578 -6.91 6.02 5.74
CA LEU A 578 -7.05 6.82 6.98
C LEU A 578 -8.14 6.29 7.94
N PRO A 579 -9.30 5.80 7.46
CA PRO A 579 -10.34 5.23 8.35
C PRO A 579 -9.99 3.84 8.92
N SER A 580 -8.83 3.27 8.60
CA SER A 580 -8.44 1.92 9.04
C SER A 580 -8.11 1.83 10.54
N GLY A 581 -7.80 2.96 11.18
CA GLY A 581 -7.34 2.99 12.57
C GLY A 581 -5.93 2.41 12.74
N LEU A 582 -5.10 2.45 11.70
CA LEU A 582 -3.68 2.13 11.80
C LEU A 582 -2.95 3.26 12.55
N PRO A 583 -2.10 2.95 13.55
CA PRO A 583 -1.47 3.99 14.38
C PRO A 583 -0.50 4.88 13.61
N GLU A 584 0.09 4.38 12.52
CA GLU A 584 1.01 5.12 11.65
C GLU A 584 0.31 5.92 10.55
N LEU A 585 -1.02 5.81 10.43
CA LEU A 585 -1.81 6.40 9.36
C LEU A 585 -3.14 6.92 9.91
N THR A 586 -3.06 8.08 10.56
CA THR A 586 -4.17 8.67 11.32
C THR A 586 -4.67 9.97 10.71
N SER A 587 -3.82 10.69 9.98
CA SER A 587 -4.12 12.00 9.44
C SER A 587 -3.46 12.24 8.07
N VAL A 588 -3.90 13.28 7.37
CA VAL A 588 -3.27 13.73 6.12
C VAL A 588 -1.81 14.12 6.31
N CYS A 589 -1.43 14.60 7.50
CA CYS A 589 -0.04 14.93 7.81
C CYS A 589 0.90 13.72 7.66
N ASP A 590 0.41 12.50 7.92
CA ASP A 590 1.19 11.28 7.76
C ASP A 590 1.49 11.00 6.27
N LEU A 591 0.64 11.50 5.36
CA LEU A 591 0.80 11.36 3.91
C LEU A 591 1.82 12.34 3.32
N GLU A 592 2.10 13.44 4.03
CA GLU A 592 3.07 14.46 3.59
C GLU A 592 4.46 13.85 3.39
N TYR A 593 4.78 12.79 4.14
CA TYR A 593 6.02 12.04 3.93
C TYR A 593 6.12 11.49 2.50
N VAL A 594 5.08 10.83 1.99
CA VAL A 594 5.05 10.28 0.64
C VAL A 594 5.07 11.41 -0.39
N ARG A 595 4.29 12.47 -0.16
CA ARG A 595 4.22 13.67 -1.01
C ARG A 595 5.60 14.30 -1.20
N LYS A 596 6.33 14.52 -0.10
CA LYS A 596 7.69 15.06 -0.07
C LYS A 596 8.71 14.12 -0.72
N THR A 597 8.61 12.82 -0.45
CA THR A 597 9.59 11.83 -0.92
C THR A 597 9.48 11.61 -2.43
N LEU A 598 8.28 11.69 -2.98
CA LEU A 598 8.05 11.69 -4.43
C LEU A 598 8.35 13.04 -5.09
N ALA A 599 8.67 14.09 -4.32
CA ALA A 599 9.03 15.42 -4.83
C ALA A 599 8.04 15.92 -5.91
N ILE A 600 6.74 15.88 -5.58
CA ILE A 600 5.65 16.16 -6.54
C ILE A 600 5.69 17.63 -7.01
N GLU A 601 6.08 18.54 -6.12
CA GLU A 601 6.21 19.98 -6.40
C GLU A 601 7.44 20.33 -7.26
N MET A 602 8.38 19.39 -7.42
CA MET A 602 9.59 19.59 -8.22
C MET A 602 9.39 19.12 -9.66
N ASN A 603 10.12 19.68 -10.62
CA ASN A 603 10.16 19.11 -11.97
C ASN A 603 10.90 17.75 -11.99
N GLU A 604 10.83 17.02 -13.11
CA GLU A 604 11.40 15.67 -13.22
C GLU A 604 12.92 15.64 -12.94
N GLU A 605 13.68 16.60 -13.47
CA GLU A 605 15.13 16.69 -13.29
C GLU A 605 15.50 16.98 -11.82
N GLN A 606 14.80 17.92 -11.18
CA GLN A 606 14.99 18.27 -9.78
C GLN A 606 14.62 17.10 -8.85
N ALA A 607 13.53 16.38 -9.14
CA ALA A 607 13.12 15.21 -8.38
C ALA A 607 14.16 14.08 -8.50
N LEU A 608 14.71 13.85 -9.70
CA LEU A 608 15.77 12.87 -9.90
C LEU A 608 17.05 13.27 -9.14
N ALA A 609 17.44 14.55 -9.19
CA ALA A 609 18.57 15.08 -8.44
C ALA A 609 18.36 14.91 -6.91
N TYR A 610 17.16 15.17 -6.42
CA TYR A 610 16.78 14.93 -5.03
C TYR A 610 16.96 13.46 -4.64
N PHE A 611 16.44 12.53 -5.46
CA PHE A 611 16.60 11.09 -5.23
C PHE A 611 18.07 10.67 -5.26
N HIS A 612 18.87 11.14 -6.22
CA HIS A 612 20.31 10.86 -6.27
C HIS A 612 21.06 11.41 -5.06
N GLY A 613 20.66 12.56 -4.53
CA GLY A 613 21.13 13.06 -3.24
C GLY A 613 20.90 12.06 -2.10
N LYS A 614 19.68 11.50 -2.02
CA LYS A 614 19.35 10.45 -1.05
C LYS A 614 20.06 9.13 -1.29
N PHE A 615 20.29 8.76 -2.54
CA PHE A 615 21.10 7.61 -2.90
C PHE A 615 22.55 7.76 -2.42
N ASN A 616 23.15 8.93 -2.64
CA ASN A 616 24.50 9.24 -2.16
C ASN A 616 24.57 9.19 -0.63
N GLU A 617 23.58 9.76 0.09
CA GLU A 617 23.48 9.66 1.55
C GLU A 617 23.46 8.19 2.03
N ALA A 618 22.66 7.34 1.39
CA ALA A 618 22.60 5.91 1.72
C ALA A 618 23.93 5.18 1.46
N TYR A 619 24.56 5.45 0.32
CA TYR A 619 25.83 4.83 -0.05
C TYR A 619 26.98 5.24 0.90
N TYR A 620 27.17 6.53 1.15
CA TYR A 620 28.23 6.98 2.06
C TYR A 620 27.94 6.59 3.52
N GLY A 621 26.66 6.47 3.88
CA GLY A 621 26.20 5.92 5.15
C GLY A 621 26.24 4.39 5.25
N ALA A 622 26.69 3.66 4.22
CA ALA A 622 26.69 2.19 4.21
C ALA A 622 27.58 1.59 5.32
N TRP A 623 28.70 2.24 5.63
CA TRP A 623 29.62 1.78 6.69
C TRP A 623 29.03 1.99 8.09
N THR A 624 28.44 3.16 8.36
CA THR A 624 27.76 3.44 9.63
C THR A 624 26.58 2.50 9.82
N THR A 625 25.80 2.26 8.76
CA THR A 625 24.69 1.30 8.78
C THR A 625 25.18 -0.11 9.14
N LYS A 626 26.31 -0.56 8.57
CA LYS A 626 26.89 -1.87 8.89
C LYS A 626 27.40 -1.97 10.34
N ILE A 627 27.95 -0.88 10.89
CA ILE A 627 28.33 -0.82 12.31
C ILE A 627 27.08 -0.89 13.20
N ASP A 628 26.03 -0.14 12.86
CA ASP A 628 24.76 -0.18 13.59
C ASP A 628 24.15 -1.59 13.55
N TRP A 629 24.25 -2.27 12.41
CA TRP A 629 23.87 -3.68 12.24
C TRP A 629 24.68 -4.62 13.14
N PHE A 630 25.99 -4.42 13.24
CA PHE A 630 26.86 -5.19 14.14
C PHE A 630 26.52 -4.93 15.62
N GLY A 631 26.22 -3.68 15.98
CA GLY A 631 25.75 -3.32 17.32
C GLY A 631 24.38 -3.92 17.65
N HIS A 632 23.48 -4.03 16.67
CA HIS A 632 22.22 -4.76 16.81
C HIS A 632 22.47 -6.25 17.10
N TRP A 633 23.35 -6.88 16.30
CA TRP A 633 23.72 -8.29 16.46
C TRP A 633 24.24 -8.63 17.86
N MET A 634 25.10 -7.79 18.45
CA MET A 634 25.61 -8.03 19.82
C MET A 634 24.55 -7.95 20.92
N ASN A 635 23.40 -7.33 20.65
CA ASN A 635 22.32 -7.09 21.61
C ASN A 635 21.11 -8.01 21.43
N THR A 636 21.11 -8.88 20.41
CA THR A 636 20.13 -9.93 20.12
C THR A 636 20.73 -11.29 20.39
#